data_AF-A0AAJ3Q183-F1
#
_entry.id   AF-A0AAJ3Q183-F1
#
_cell.length_a   1.000
_cell.length_b   1.000
_cell.length_c   1.000
_cell.angle_alpha   90.00
_cell.angle_beta   90.00
_cell.angle_gamma   90.00
#
_symmetry.space_group_name_H-M   'P 1'
#
loop_
_entity.id
_entity.type
_entity.pdbx_description
1 polymer ?
#
loop_
_entity_poly.entity_id
_entity_poly.type
_entity_poly.pdbx_seq_one_letter_code
_entity_poly.pdbx_strand_id
1 'polypeptide(L)'
;MNSRPYFNSSIAELERLFDENRDDRAFLNTLVAELKKRETQRAKALHARAVASLGTLPKSKPATSRRREPPEVRPEAAEAVPDAAPSIDPSPIVVPPTRREDRTEDQFTSSDAGGGQANTLDNDVVAAAAFQFDPGDNILISNDPQNVLSAWTAMEVLSPPTFRRPEDMVGGERVRVASIVDRPLPWENGGEKSRPNQRLYYQVILGTVNMEKAVGALLVAYTDTRAERPAASGEAVLATIMVDREGRLVDPDPIAISSFGWGVPVALSGKLGDLKRWPEVERGLLEGLLAKWSREDKDGNPLPLTREVMASGYQWLTQRIGLGTEFAKPPAIVLRSYQYYKFPDPPEAVLLNSFFLSDLAKASALVGSGDAPHALGRYLRIVRPRYRKNLMSDQAALAEVLQPKLFPTSSWPAPGRHPLTLLQQCAVNLSHRDLEHEGILAVNGPPGTGKTTLLRDVIASVVTKRADAMIRYDDPEDAFKNSGQRIKKGQTFVHLYRVSETLRGYEIVVASSNNKAVENVSAELPGIQAVTDGVATPRYFKSVSDNVLGRDTWGMIAAVLGNARNRSEFRQKFWWDEELGMHRFFQQASGNPQVIIEKAEDGTTTQRLPRIIAEEKPPSDHDEAVRRWKTARSRFRKVSADVKAKLSSLQRASDLLASIPKLETEMEALATALEASLVASQMAEAEADRARSTLATANEHSEAAARRLKNATDHRPGILSRVLNNAAARSWQAANDVAKAELATSKEYLVRAEQAANVKKEANSRAVATFGQIRANVDTKRAALDQAKEELRSLQAEVGGTFITSDFFALGHAERQKASPWLNEETARLRNDLFEAAMAVHKAFAAAASKPIRHNLNVLMDGFGTRSLGSPERDALIPHLWSTLFLVVPAVSTTFASVARMFSKVGPAELGWLLVDEAGQALPQAAVGALIRTKRAVVVGDPIQIEPVVVLPDQLTDAICLRFGIDPTIFNAPSASAQTLADSATEYFGTFETKFGAREVGVPLLVHRRCSDPMFAISNSIAYENLMVQAKPGSQSAIRDCLGQSRWIDVEGRGQDKWCQDEGDVVVDCLRRLRASGCVPNLYIVTPFVVVQDRLRELLRRDGLLEGWGDDPYSWVRERVGTVHTVQGREAEAVIFVLGAPEAAQRGARGWAGGRPNLLNVAITRAKESVYVVGNRKLWKEAGVFQVLDRLL
;
A
#
# COMPACT_ATOMS: atom_id res chain seq x y z
N MET A 1 -19.46 -48.82 38.49
CA MET A 1 -19.69 -47.36 38.50
C MET A 1 -19.82 -46.93 39.96
N ASN A 2 -19.08 -45.94 40.43
CA ASN A 2 -19.22 -45.48 41.82
C ASN A 2 -20.34 -44.44 41.92
N SER A 3 -21.11 -44.50 43.01
CA SER A 3 -22.29 -43.65 43.23
C SER A 3 -21.94 -42.17 43.29
N ARG A 4 -22.61 -41.35 42.47
CA ARG A 4 -22.62 -39.88 42.59
C ARG A 4 -23.70 -39.50 43.63
N PRO A 5 -23.34 -39.06 44.85
CA PRO A 5 -24.33 -38.87 45.92
C PRO A 5 -25.38 -37.80 45.60
N TYR A 6 -25.02 -36.81 44.77
CA TYR A 6 -25.86 -35.67 44.40
C TYR A 6 -26.39 -35.72 42.97
N PHE A 7 -26.36 -36.87 42.28
CA PHE A 7 -26.79 -36.95 40.88
C PHE A 7 -28.28 -36.64 40.69
N ASN A 8 -29.13 -37.14 41.60
CA ASN A 8 -30.58 -36.97 41.52
C ASN A 8 -31.06 -35.65 42.14
N SER A 9 -30.22 -34.94 42.90
CA SER A 9 -30.58 -33.68 43.55
C SER A 9 -30.80 -32.56 42.53
N SER A 10 -31.84 -31.77 42.73
CA SER A 10 -32.09 -30.52 41.99
C SER A 10 -31.05 -29.45 42.35
N ILE A 11 -30.97 -28.39 41.54
CA ILE A 11 -30.02 -27.29 41.81
C ILE A 11 -30.46 -26.46 43.03
N ALA A 12 -31.77 -26.32 43.28
CA ALA A 12 -32.28 -25.62 44.47
C ALA A 12 -31.93 -26.38 45.77
N GLU A 13 -32.00 -27.71 45.76
CA GLU A 13 -31.54 -28.53 46.89
C GLU A 13 -30.03 -28.42 47.09
N LEU A 14 -29.23 -28.33 46.02
CA LEU A 14 -27.79 -28.15 46.13
C LEU A 14 -27.38 -26.74 46.58
N GLU A 15 -28.14 -25.70 46.21
CA GLU A 15 -27.98 -24.34 46.74
C GLU A 15 -28.30 -24.33 48.25
N ARG A 16 -29.40 -24.96 48.68
CA ARG A 16 -29.75 -25.08 50.10
C ARG A 16 -28.72 -25.89 50.90
N LEU A 17 -28.33 -27.07 50.41
CA LEU A 17 -27.31 -27.91 51.07
C LEU A 17 -25.96 -27.18 51.16
N PHE A 18 -25.63 -26.34 50.17
CA PHE A 18 -24.46 -25.48 50.24
C PHE A 18 -24.58 -24.44 51.36
N ASP A 19 -25.71 -23.73 51.46
CA ASP A 19 -25.90 -22.72 52.50
C ASP A 19 -25.95 -23.35 53.92
N GLU A 20 -26.40 -24.60 54.04
CA GLU A 20 -26.37 -25.40 55.28
C GLU A 20 -24.96 -25.95 55.64
N ASN A 21 -24.13 -26.31 54.65
CA ASN A 21 -22.86 -27.05 54.87
C ASN A 21 -21.62 -26.34 54.30
N ARG A 22 -21.67 -25.01 54.11
CA ARG A 22 -20.61 -24.20 53.48
C ARG A 22 -19.22 -24.29 54.14
N ASP A 23 -19.16 -24.74 55.38
CA ASP A 23 -17.93 -24.82 56.19
C ASP A 23 -17.36 -26.27 56.25
N ASP A 24 -18.04 -27.27 55.68
CA ASP A 24 -17.48 -28.64 55.53
C ASP A 24 -16.68 -28.79 54.22
N ARG A 25 -15.37 -28.98 54.37
CA ARG A 25 -14.44 -29.23 53.26
C ARG A 25 -14.73 -30.53 52.50
N ALA A 26 -15.28 -31.56 53.14
CA ALA A 26 -15.58 -32.84 52.49
C ALA A 26 -16.82 -32.72 51.58
N PHE A 27 -17.93 -32.20 52.13
CA PHE A 27 -19.12 -31.82 51.37
C PHE A 27 -18.79 -30.91 50.19
N LEU A 28 -18.06 -29.81 50.41
CA LEU A 28 -17.74 -28.85 49.35
C LEU A 28 -16.95 -29.46 48.19
N ASN A 29 -15.99 -30.36 48.46
CA ASN A 29 -15.26 -31.06 47.39
C ASN A 29 -16.20 -31.91 46.53
N THR A 30 -17.10 -32.66 47.15
CA THR A 30 -18.09 -33.49 46.44
C THR A 30 -19.11 -32.64 45.69
N LEU A 31 -19.56 -31.52 46.26
CA LEU A 31 -20.46 -30.56 45.62
C LEU A 31 -19.80 -29.94 44.37
N VAL A 32 -18.56 -29.46 44.49
CA VAL A 32 -17.79 -28.91 43.35
C VAL A 32 -17.60 -29.98 42.27
N ALA A 33 -17.32 -31.23 42.64
CA ALA A 33 -17.16 -32.34 41.69
C ALA A 33 -18.47 -32.76 40.97
N GLU A 34 -19.63 -32.53 41.58
CA GLU A 34 -20.95 -32.71 40.96
C GLU A 34 -21.31 -31.52 40.06
N LEU A 35 -21.12 -30.28 40.53
CA LEU A 35 -21.48 -29.08 39.78
C LEU A 35 -20.62 -28.90 38.52
N LYS A 36 -19.37 -29.39 38.50
CA LYS A 36 -18.55 -29.51 37.27
C LYS A 36 -19.18 -30.35 36.16
N LYS A 37 -20.24 -31.11 36.46
CA LYS A 37 -20.96 -31.99 35.51
C LYS A 37 -22.38 -31.45 35.19
N ARG A 38 -22.64 -30.17 35.47
CA ARG A 38 -23.94 -29.50 35.27
C ARG A 38 -23.76 -28.15 34.58
N GLU A 39 -24.33 -28.00 33.38
CA GLU A 39 -23.98 -26.88 32.49
C GLU A 39 -24.78 -25.58 32.70
N THR A 40 -25.85 -25.63 33.49
CA THR A 40 -26.77 -24.49 33.70
C THR A 40 -26.11 -23.30 34.41
N GLN A 41 -26.65 -22.11 34.21
CA GLN A 41 -26.11 -20.86 34.77
C GLN A 41 -26.15 -20.83 36.31
N ARG A 42 -27.22 -21.33 36.94
CA ARG A 42 -27.30 -21.49 38.42
C ARG A 42 -26.25 -22.47 38.95
N ALA A 43 -26.06 -23.62 38.30
CA ALA A 43 -25.02 -24.57 38.70
C ALA A 43 -23.61 -23.97 38.61
N LYS A 44 -23.32 -23.16 37.59
CA LYS A 44 -22.05 -22.42 37.44
C LYS A 44 -21.87 -21.34 38.51
N ALA A 45 -22.93 -20.60 38.86
CA ALA A 45 -22.90 -19.63 39.94
C ALA A 45 -22.65 -20.30 41.31
N LEU A 46 -23.36 -21.41 41.61
CA LEU A 46 -23.14 -22.18 42.83
C LEU A 46 -21.73 -22.79 42.87
N HIS A 47 -21.20 -23.28 41.75
CA HIS A 47 -19.83 -23.79 41.65
C HIS A 47 -18.81 -22.71 42.04
N ALA A 48 -19.00 -21.45 41.60
CA ALA A 48 -18.14 -20.34 42.02
C ALA A 48 -18.22 -20.07 43.53
N ARG A 49 -19.43 -20.03 44.12
CA ARG A 49 -19.65 -19.89 45.58
C ARG A 49 -18.97 -21.03 46.38
N ALA A 50 -19.09 -22.26 45.90
CA ALA A 50 -18.52 -23.45 46.52
C ALA A 50 -16.99 -23.50 46.42
N VAL A 51 -16.40 -23.12 45.27
CA VAL A 51 -14.94 -23.03 45.11
C VAL A 51 -14.35 -21.91 45.98
N ALA A 52 -15.01 -20.76 46.09
CA ALA A 52 -14.58 -19.68 46.98
C ALA A 52 -14.54 -20.13 48.44
N SER A 53 -15.59 -20.81 48.91
CA SER A 53 -15.69 -21.34 50.28
C SER A 53 -14.68 -22.47 50.55
N LEU A 54 -14.36 -23.28 49.54
CA LEU A 54 -13.29 -24.29 49.63
C LEU A 54 -11.89 -23.64 49.73
N GLY A 55 -11.75 -22.40 49.26
CA GLY A 55 -10.53 -21.59 49.31
C GLY A 55 -10.26 -20.96 50.67
N THR A 56 -11.29 -20.63 51.45
CA THR A 56 -11.15 -20.05 52.80
C THR A 56 -10.87 -21.09 53.89
N LEU A 57 -11.29 -22.35 53.69
CA LEU A 57 -11.03 -23.43 54.64
C LEU A 57 -9.56 -23.90 54.62
N PRO A 58 -8.93 -24.20 55.77
CA PRO A 58 -7.53 -24.63 55.84
C PRO A 58 -7.28 -25.98 55.13
N LYS A 59 -6.04 -26.17 54.66
CA LYS A 59 -5.61 -27.38 53.92
C LYS A 59 -4.98 -28.42 54.86
N SER A 60 -5.56 -29.62 54.92
CA SER A 60 -4.97 -30.79 55.58
C SER A 60 -3.75 -31.33 54.80
N LYS A 61 -2.68 -31.72 55.50
CA LYS A 61 -1.48 -32.32 54.89
C LYS A 61 -1.78 -33.72 54.32
N PRO A 62 -1.32 -34.08 53.10
CA PRO A 62 -1.38 -35.44 52.59
C PRO A 62 -0.26 -36.33 53.16
N ALA A 63 -0.52 -37.63 53.31
CA ALA A 63 0.48 -38.64 53.66
C ALA A 63 1.07 -39.32 52.41
N THR A 64 2.23 -39.98 52.56
CA THR A 64 3.02 -40.58 51.47
C THR A 64 2.79 -42.09 51.31
N SER A 65 2.55 -42.57 50.08
CA SER A 65 2.60 -44.01 49.76
C SER A 65 3.04 -44.33 48.33
N ARG A 66 4.24 -44.93 48.23
CA ARG A 66 4.82 -45.85 47.21
C ARG A 66 4.14 -46.04 45.84
N ARG A 67 4.96 -45.96 44.77
CA ARG A 67 4.70 -46.49 43.42
C ARG A 67 4.57 -48.03 43.41
N ARG A 68 3.97 -48.56 42.34
CA ARG A 68 4.18 -49.91 41.77
C ARG A 68 4.52 -49.78 40.28
N GLU A 69 5.18 -50.80 39.74
CA GLU A 69 5.65 -50.87 38.35
C GLU A 69 4.71 -51.71 37.47
N PRO A 70 4.68 -51.51 36.14
CA PRO A 70 4.18 -52.46 35.15
C PRO A 70 5.31 -53.34 34.55
N PRO A 71 5.03 -54.57 34.08
CA PRO A 71 6.04 -55.55 33.65
C PRO A 71 6.42 -55.51 32.16
N GLU A 72 7.49 -56.23 31.82
CA GLU A 72 8.05 -56.42 30.47
C GLU A 72 7.25 -57.38 29.56
N VAL A 73 7.46 -57.29 28.24
CA VAL A 73 7.34 -58.40 27.27
C VAL A 73 8.52 -58.29 26.27
N ARG A 74 9.06 -59.44 25.82
CA ARG A 74 10.27 -59.53 24.96
C ARG A 74 9.96 -59.78 23.47
N PRO A 75 10.91 -59.51 22.54
CA PRO A 75 10.80 -59.83 21.11
C PRO A 75 11.59 -61.07 20.68
N GLU A 76 11.27 -61.58 19.48
CA GLU A 76 12.06 -62.52 18.64
C GLU A 76 12.23 -61.83 17.26
N ALA A 77 13.41 -61.72 16.61
CA ALA A 77 14.29 -62.72 15.96
C ALA A 77 13.63 -63.42 14.74
N ALA A 78 14.26 -63.62 13.57
CA ALA A 78 15.48 -63.11 12.89
C ALA A 78 15.24 -63.20 11.34
N GLU A 79 16.04 -62.70 10.39
CA GLU A 79 17.33 -63.24 9.83
C GLU A 79 17.89 -62.28 8.71
N ALA A 80 18.94 -62.66 7.95
CA ALA A 80 19.77 -61.77 7.10
C ALA A 80 19.89 -62.25 5.61
N VAL A 81 20.02 -61.39 4.57
CA VAL A 81 21.27 -60.84 3.92
C VAL A 81 22.15 -61.96 3.29
N PRO A 82 22.57 -61.95 1.98
CA PRO A 82 23.45 -60.88 1.45
C PRO A 82 23.49 -60.52 -0.08
N ASP A 83 24.02 -59.31 -0.33
CA ASP A 83 25.05 -58.88 -1.33
C ASP A 83 24.90 -58.69 -2.87
N ALA A 84 25.80 -57.77 -3.30
CA ALA A 84 26.51 -57.62 -4.59
C ALA A 84 25.92 -56.85 -5.80
N ALA A 85 26.77 -55.93 -6.31
CA ALA A 85 26.79 -55.37 -7.68
C ALA A 85 28.19 -55.66 -8.28
N PRO A 86 28.50 -55.45 -9.59
CA PRO A 86 28.86 -54.09 -10.04
C PRO A 86 28.74 -53.73 -11.56
N SER A 87 28.64 -52.42 -11.85
CA SER A 87 29.32 -51.62 -12.92
C SER A 87 29.47 -52.03 -14.41
N ILE A 88 29.50 -50.98 -15.27
CA ILE A 88 30.20 -50.77 -16.58
C ILE A 88 29.28 -50.47 -17.80
N ASP A 89 29.72 -49.49 -18.60
CA ASP A 89 29.19 -48.96 -19.87
C ASP A 89 30.39 -48.84 -20.86
N PRO A 90 30.27 -49.15 -22.17
CA PRO A 90 30.19 -48.07 -23.17
C PRO A 90 29.42 -48.37 -24.49
N SER A 91 29.16 -47.30 -25.26
CA SER A 91 28.64 -47.28 -26.66
C SER A 91 29.77 -47.47 -27.73
N PRO A 92 29.68 -47.10 -29.05
CA PRO A 92 28.54 -46.81 -29.96
C PRO A 92 28.63 -47.40 -31.42
N ILE A 93 27.49 -47.63 -32.12
CA ILE A 93 27.40 -47.91 -33.60
C ILE A 93 26.03 -47.38 -34.18
N VAL A 94 25.81 -47.14 -35.50
CA VAL A 94 26.24 -46.02 -36.38
C VAL A 94 25.91 -46.29 -37.89
N VAL A 95 25.09 -45.43 -38.56
CA VAL A 95 25.09 -45.07 -40.03
C VAL A 95 24.66 -46.13 -41.12
N PRO A 96 24.02 -45.80 -42.29
CA PRO A 96 23.13 -44.68 -42.68
C PRO A 96 21.97 -45.08 -43.72
N PRO A 97 21.60 -44.41 -44.89
CA PRO A 97 20.17 -44.38 -45.34
C PRO A 97 19.84 -44.55 -46.87
N THR A 98 18.58 -44.37 -47.27
CA THR A 98 18.08 -43.97 -48.64
C THR A 98 16.69 -43.29 -48.49
N ARG A 99 16.31 -42.16 -49.15
CA ARG A 99 16.03 -41.87 -50.60
C ARG A 99 14.79 -42.60 -51.17
N ARG A 100 13.87 -41.98 -51.95
CA ARG A 100 13.66 -40.57 -52.43
C ARG A 100 12.28 -40.48 -53.16
N GLU A 101 11.84 -39.26 -53.55
CA GLU A 101 10.94 -38.97 -54.71
C GLU A 101 9.45 -39.46 -54.63
N ASP A 102 8.44 -38.84 -55.28
CA ASP A 102 8.32 -37.53 -55.97
C ASP A 102 6.83 -37.13 -56.17
N ARG A 103 6.53 -35.81 -56.37
CA ARG A 103 5.41 -35.23 -57.19
C ARG A 103 3.92 -35.48 -56.80
N THR A 104 2.89 -34.73 -57.26
CA THR A 104 2.69 -33.42 -57.95
C THR A 104 1.19 -33.00 -57.87
N GLU A 105 0.87 -31.70 -58.01
CA GLU A 105 -0.26 -31.08 -58.80
C GLU A 105 -1.74 -31.56 -58.59
N ASP A 106 -2.81 -30.75 -58.70
CA ASP A 106 -2.94 -29.28 -58.85
C ASP A 106 -4.38 -28.73 -58.55
N GLN A 107 -4.49 -27.40 -58.44
CA GLN A 107 -5.59 -26.48 -58.88
C GLN A 107 -7.12 -26.72 -58.65
N PHE A 108 -7.77 -25.67 -58.08
CA PHE A 108 -9.10 -25.05 -58.43
C PHE A 108 -10.41 -25.92 -58.47
N THR A 109 -11.66 -25.43 -58.46
CA THR A 109 -12.32 -24.09 -58.56
C THR A 109 -13.74 -24.12 -57.96
N SER A 110 -14.32 -22.98 -57.52
CA SER A 110 -15.80 -22.62 -57.50
C SER A 110 -16.84 -23.51 -56.76
N SER A 111 -18.01 -23.05 -56.28
CA SER A 111 -18.57 -21.71 -55.98
C SER A 111 -19.93 -21.82 -55.23
N ASP A 112 -20.31 -20.74 -54.54
CA ASP A 112 -21.68 -20.27 -54.26
C ASP A 112 -22.64 -20.91 -53.21
N ALA A 113 -23.38 -19.98 -52.58
CA ALA A 113 -24.77 -20.04 -52.09
C ALA A 113 -25.16 -20.88 -50.85
N GLY A 114 -25.04 -20.24 -49.67
CA GLY A 114 -26.24 -19.78 -48.95
C GLY A 114 -26.97 -20.74 -47.99
N GLY A 115 -26.88 -20.46 -46.68
CA GLY A 115 -27.73 -21.06 -45.65
C GLY A 115 -27.29 -20.68 -44.24
N GLY A 116 -28.06 -19.88 -43.53
CA GLY A 116 -27.76 -19.49 -42.14
C GLY A 116 -28.33 -20.47 -41.12
N GLN A 117 -27.49 -21.03 -40.25
CA GLN A 117 -27.90 -21.74 -39.04
C GLN A 117 -27.02 -21.34 -37.84
N ALA A 118 -27.43 -21.71 -36.63
CA ALA A 118 -26.83 -21.22 -35.39
C ALA A 118 -25.45 -21.85 -35.12
N ASN A 119 -24.53 -21.05 -34.56
CA ASN A 119 -23.24 -21.54 -34.08
C ASN A 119 -23.41 -22.50 -32.89
N THR A 120 -23.45 -23.80 -33.17
CA THR A 120 -23.11 -24.82 -32.19
C THR A 120 -21.63 -24.71 -31.81
N LEU A 121 -21.33 -24.82 -30.52
CA LEU A 121 -19.96 -24.95 -30.03
C LEU A 121 -19.50 -26.40 -30.24
N ASP A 122 -18.77 -26.65 -31.32
CA ASP A 122 -18.22 -27.97 -31.61
C ASP A 122 -17.19 -28.42 -30.56
N ASN A 123 -17.20 -29.72 -30.27
CA ASN A 123 -16.40 -30.35 -29.21
C ASN A 123 -15.28 -31.20 -29.81
N ASP A 124 -14.26 -30.56 -30.42
CA ASP A 124 -13.05 -31.25 -30.87
C ASP A 124 -12.18 -31.67 -29.67
N VAL A 125 -12.51 -32.82 -29.09
CA VAL A 125 -11.70 -33.52 -28.09
C VAL A 125 -10.57 -34.27 -28.80
N VAL A 126 -9.51 -33.54 -29.13
CA VAL A 126 -8.27 -34.15 -29.64
C VAL A 126 -7.58 -34.90 -28.49
N ALA A 127 -7.33 -36.20 -28.68
CA ALA A 127 -6.48 -36.98 -27.80
C ALA A 127 -5.03 -36.47 -27.92
N ALA A 128 -4.60 -35.64 -26.97
CA ALA A 128 -3.32 -34.96 -27.05
C ALA A 128 -2.13 -35.93 -26.90
N ALA A 129 -1.29 -36.00 -27.93
CA ALA A 129 0.12 -36.32 -27.72
C ALA A 129 0.73 -35.26 -26.79
N ALA A 130 1.61 -35.66 -25.88
CA ALA A 130 2.15 -34.74 -24.86
C ALA A 130 2.91 -33.59 -25.52
N PHE A 131 2.45 -32.35 -25.30
CA PHE A 131 3.17 -31.15 -25.73
C PHE A 131 4.52 -31.10 -25.00
N GLN A 132 5.62 -31.12 -25.75
CA GLN A 132 6.96 -30.86 -25.25
C GLN A 132 7.47 -29.57 -25.91
N PHE A 133 7.98 -28.67 -25.08
CA PHE A 133 8.56 -27.40 -25.51
C PHE A 133 10.00 -27.62 -26.02
N ASP A 134 10.37 -26.95 -27.12
CA ASP A 134 11.77 -26.87 -27.57
C ASP A 134 12.41 -25.59 -26.99
N PRO A 135 13.45 -25.68 -26.13
CA PRO A 135 14.16 -24.52 -25.60
C PRO A 135 14.81 -23.61 -26.66
N GLY A 136 14.90 -24.05 -27.93
CA GLY A 136 15.39 -23.27 -29.06
C GLY A 136 14.40 -22.23 -29.60
N ASP A 137 13.13 -22.23 -29.17
CA ASP A 137 12.14 -21.21 -29.54
C ASP A 137 12.57 -19.81 -29.05
N ASN A 138 13.07 -18.98 -29.97
CA ASN A 138 13.55 -17.63 -29.67
C ASN A 138 12.38 -16.64 -29.53
N ILE A 139 11.64 -16.74 -28.42
CA ILE A 139 10.42 -15.97 -28.17
C ILE A 139 10.73 -14.49 -27.94
N LEU A 140 10.22 -13.63 -28.82
CA LEU A 140 10.42 -12.19 -28.74
C LEU A 140 9.66 -11.57 -27.55
N ILE A 141 10.41 -10.99 -26.61
CA ILE A 141 9.85 -10.25 -25.48
C ILE A 141 9.25 -8.92 -25.98
N SER A 142 7.93 -8.81 -25.88
CA SER A 142 7.15 -7.62 -26.23
C SER A 142 6.72 -6.80 -25.02
N ASN A 143 6.53 -7.46 -23.87
CA ASN A 143 5.90 -6.87 -22.68
C ASN A 143 4.53 -6.22 -22.97
N ASP A 144 3.74 -6.78 -23.90
CA ASP A 144 2.40 -6.26 -24.22
C ASP A 144 1.45 -6.30 -23.00
N PRO A 145 0.74 -5.20 -22.67
CA PRO A 145 -0.14 -5.13 -21.50
C PRO A 145 -1.31 -6.13 -21.46
N GLN A 146 -1.87 -6.55 -22.61
CA GLN A 146 -2.89 -7.61 -22.63
C GLN A 146 -2.27 -8.99 -22.39
N ASN A 147 -1.05 -9.20 -22.87
CA ASN A 147 -0.27 -10.42 -22.59
C ASN A 147 0.21 -10.48 -21.12
N VAL A 148 0.58 -9.35 -20.49
CA VAL A 148 0.86 -9.29 -19.04
C VAL A 148 -0.37 -9.74 -18.24
N LEU A 149 -1.53 -9.18 -18.55
CA LEU A 149 -2.80 -9.56 -17.90
C LEU A 149 -3.18 -11.01 -18.19
N SER A 150 -2.89 -11.52 -19.39
CA SER A 150 -3.14 -12.93 -19.76
C SER A 150 -2.21 -13.89 -19.02
N ALA A 151 -0.92 -13.55 -18.87
CA ALA A 151 0.07 -14.33 -18.11
C ALA A 151 -0.30 -14.39 -16.61
N TRP A 152 -0.64 -13.25 -16.01
CA TRP A 152 -1.16 -13.21 -14.64
C TRP A 152 -2.46 -14.01 -14.50
N THR A 153 -3.38 -13.94 -15.47
CA THR A 153 -4.62 -14.74 -15.43
C THR A 153 -4.33 -16.24 -15.52
N ALA A 154 -3.39 -16.66 -16.38
CA ALA A 154 -2.94 -18.04 -16.45
C ALA A 154 -2.34 -18.54 -15.12
N MET A 155 -1.47 -17.73 -14.48
CA MET A 155 -0.92 -18.07 -13.16
C MET A 155 -1.99 -18.17 -12.08
N GLU A 156 -2.96 -17.27 -12.04
CA GLU A 156 -4.05 -17.26 -11.06
C GLU A 156 -5.11 -18.35 -11.31
N VAL A 157 -5.26 -18.82 -12.55
CA VAL A 157 -6.01 -20.05 -12.89
C VAL A 157 -5.23 -21.30 -12.44
N LEU A 158 -3.91 -21.30 -12.57
CA LEU A 158 -3.05 -22.42 -12.23
C LEU A 158 -2.64 -22.49 -10.74
N SER A 159 -3.04 -21.52 -9.91
CA SER A 159 -2.68 -21.40 -8.48
C SER A 159 -3.88 -21.57 -7.53
N PRO A 160 -4.46 -22.78 -7.39
CA PRO A 160 -5.60 -23.01 -6.50
C PRO A 160 -5.21 -22.93 -5.01
N PRO A 161 -6.17 -22.65 -4.11
CA PRO A 161 -6.04 -22.97 -2.70
C PRO A 161 -5.87 -24.48 -2.49
N THR A 162 -4.85 -24.87 -1.73
CA THR A 162 -4.51 -26.28 -1.48
C THR A 162 -4.67 -26.65 -0.01
N PHE A 163 -4.88 -27.94 0.26
CA PHE A 163 -4.92 -28.51 1.60
C PHE A 163 -4.14 -29.84 1.65
N ARG A 164 -3.67 -30.25 2.83
CA ARG A 164 -2.98 -31.54 3.02
C ARG A 164 -3.83 -32.56 3.76
N ARG A 165 -4.76 -32.10 4.60
CA ARG A 165 -5.75 -32.91 5.32
C ARG A 165 -7.10 -32.19 5.28
N PRO A 166 -8.23 -32.90 5.21
CA PRO A 166 -9.57 -32.29 5.22
C PRO A 166 -9.82 -31.33 6.40
N GLU A 167 -9.20 -31.59 7.56
CA GLU A 167 -9.29 -30.73 8.73
C GLU A 167 -8.68 -29.32 8.50
N ASP A 168 -7.70 -29.19 7.62
CA ASP A 168 -7.05 -27.90 7.31
C ASP A 168 -8.07 -26.91 6.70
N MET A 169 -9.03 -27.42 5.90
CA MET A 169 -10.11 -26.64 5.25
C MET A 169 -11.11 -26.04 6.26
N VAL A 170 -11.17 -26.58 7.48
CA VAL A 170 -12.08 -26.16 8.56
C VAL A 170 -11.34 -25.66 9.80
N GLY A 171 -10.11 -25.16 9.61
CA GLY A 171 -9.31 -24.54 10.67
C GLY A 171 -8.78 -25.51 11.73
N GLY A 172 -8.75 -26.81 11.43
CA GLY A 172 -8.36 -27.88 12.34
C GLY A 172 -9.51 -28.53 13.12
N GLU A 173 -10.75 -28.05 13.00
CA GLU A 173 -11.92 -28.67 13.65
C GLU A 173 -12.27 -30.03 13.00
N ARG A 174 -11.66 -31.12 13.45
CA ARG A 174 -11.95 -32.48 12.95
C ARG A 174 -13.42 -32.88 13.00
N VAL A 175 -14.17 -32.36 13.99
CA VAL A 175 -15.63 -32.56 14.14
C VAL A 175 -16.42 -31.92 12.99
N ARG A 176 -15.85 -30.93 12.28
CA ARG A 176 -16.48 -30.30 11.10
C ARG A 176 -16.23 -31.06 9.80
N VAL A 177 -15.45 -32.14 9.80
CA VAL A 177 -15.28 -33.02 8.64
C VAL A 177 -16.18 -34.25 8.77
N ALA A 178 -16.86 -34.63 7.69
CA ALA A 178 -17.51 -35.92 7.52
C ALA A 178 -16.82 -36.65 6.35
N SER A 179 -16.49 -37.94 6.52
CA SER A 179 -16.19 -38.81 5.39
C SER A 179 -17.49 -39.40 4.87
N ILE A 180 -17.66 -39.38 3.54
CA ILE A 180 -18.77 -40.04 2.84
C ILE A 180 -18.31 -41.32 2.11
N VAL A 181 -17.10 -41.80 2.37
CA VAL A 181 -16.65 -43.13 1.95
C VAL A 181 -17.26 -44.16 2.91
N ASP A 182 -17.98 -45.14 2.37
CA ASP A 182 -18.61 -46.26 3.08
C ASP A 182 -19.46 -45.89 4.31
N ARG A 183 -20.11 -44.71 4.24
CA ARG A 183 -20.94 -44.12 5.31
C ARG A 183 -22.18 -43.44 4.72
N PRO A 184 -23.30 -43.36 5.48
CA PRO A 184 -24.45 -42.54 5.09
C PRO A 184 -24.08 -41.06 5.03
N LEU A 185 -24.85 -40.29 4.25
CA LEU A 185 -24.68 -38.85 4.10
C LEU A 185 -25.19 -38.11 5.36
N PRO A 186 -24.64 -36.93 5.72
CA PRO A 186 -25.01 -36.22 6.96
C PRO A 186 -26.49 -35.79 7.10
N TRP A 187 -27.23 -35.76 5.98
CA TRP A 187 -28.66 -35.46 5.93
C TRP A 187 -29.57 -36.70 5.84
N GLU A 188 -29.00 -37.89 5.61
CA GLU A 188 -29.76 -39.15 5.65
C GLU A 188 -30.19 -39.50 7.09
N ASN A 189 -31.15 -40.42 7.24
CA ASN A 189 -31.65 -40.91 8.54
C ASN A 189 -32.18 -39.82 9.50
N GLY A 190 -32.70 -38.71 8.95
CA GLY A 190 -33.31 -37.59 9.70
C GLY A 190 -32.38 -36.40 9.99
N GLY A 191 -31.11 -36.50 9.59
CA GLY A 191 -30.13 -35.42 9.60
C GLY A 191 -29.61 -35.01 10.98
N GLU A 192 -28.36 -34.56 11.04
CA GLU A 192 -27.72 -34.12 12.30
C GLU A 192 -28.47 -32.96 12.98
N LYS A 193 -28.31 -32.81 14.30
CA LYS A 193 -28.85 -31.65 15.04
C LYS A 193 -27.89 -30.47 14.95
N SER A 194 -28.42 -29.29 14.63
CA SER A 194 -27.63 -28.04 14.63
C SER A 194 -27.25 -27.61 16.06
N ARG A 195 -26.20 -26.78 16.16
CA ARG A 195 -25.77 -26.13 17.41
C ARG A 195 -26.82 -25.09 17.86
N PRO A 196 -26.98 -24.81 19.17
CA PRO A 196 -27.91 -23.78 19.65
C PRO A 196 -27.68 -22.42 19.00
N ASN A 197 -28.77 -21.71 18.66
CA ASN A 197 -28.75 -20.44 17.93
C ASN A 197 -28.03 -20.48 16.57
N GLN A 198 -27.85 -21.66 15.96
CA GLN A 198 -27.21 -21.78 14.64
C GLN A 198 -28.06 -22.62 13.68
N ARG A 199 -28.02 -22.27 12.39
CA ARG A 199 -28.39 -23.13 11.27
C ARG A 199 -27.19 -24.00 10.90
N LEU A 200 -27.46 -25.20 10.40
CA LEU A 200 -26.46 -26.14 9.90
C LEU A 200 -26.61 -26.23 8.38
N TYR A 201 -25.48 -26.16 7.68
CA TYR A 201 -25.32 -26.34 6.24
C TYR A 201 -24.17 -27.32 6.01
N TYR A 202 -24.19 -28.02 4.89
CA TYR A 202 -23.10 -28.89 4.48
C TYR A 202 -22.49 -28.41 3.17
N GLN A 203 -21.16 -28.36 3.10
CA GLN A 203 -20.43 -28.14 1.87
C GLN A 203 -19.81 -29.46 1.38
N VAL A 204 -20.35 -30.00 0.30
CA VAL A 204 -19.87 -31.20 -0.37
C VAL A 204 -18.63 -30.85 -1.19
N ILE A 205 -17.60 -31.68 -1.11
CA ILE A 205 -16.39 -31.56 -1.95
C ILE A 205 -16.54 -32.55 -3.12
N LEU A 206 -16.83 -32.02 -4.32
CA LEU A 206 -17.05 -32.81 -5.54
C LEU A 206 -15.71 -33.23 -6.17
N GLY A 207 -14.95 -34.02 -5.43
CA GLY A 207 -13.63 -34.50 -5.83
C GLY A 207 -12.52 -33.46 -5.70
N THR A 208 -11.29 -33.91 -5.92
CA THR A 208 -10.05 -33.15 -5.70
C THR A 208 -9.02 -33.44 -6.78
N VAL A 209 -8.02 -32.57 -6.93
CA VAL A 209 -6.93 -32.68 -7.90
C VAL A 209 -5.61 -32.83 -7.16
N ASN A 210 -4.80 -33.82 -7.54
CA ASN A 210 -3.47 -34.06 -6.97
C ASN A 210 -2.46 -33.02 -7.49
N MET A 211 -1.94 -32.18 -6.60
CA MET A 211 -1.05 -31.07 -6.97
C MET A 211 0.32 -31.53 -7.46
N GLU A 212 0.88 -32.58 -6.85
CA GLU A 212 2.22 -33.08 -7.15
C GLU A 212 2.29 -33.63 -8.58
N LYS A 213 1.25 -34.38 -8.99
CA LYS A 213 1.09 -34.85 -10.36
C LYS A 213 0.81 -33.73 -11.34
N ALA A 214 -0.15 -32.85 -11.03
CA ALA A 214 -0.57 -31.79 -11.96
C ALA A 214 0.56 -30.79 -12.24
N VAL A 215 1.23 -30.29 -11.19
CA VAL A 215 2.37 -29.37 -11.34
C VAL A 215 3.59 -30.09 -11.89
N GLY A 216 3.80 -31.38 -11.56
CA GLY A 216 4.85 -32.20 -12.18
C GLY A 216 4.68 -32.35 -13.69
N ALA A 217 3.45 -32.60 -14.17
CA ALA A 217 3.15 -32.67 -15.60
C ALA A 217 3.34 -31.31 -16.30
N LEU A 218 2.93 -30.20 -15.67
CA LEU A 218 3.14 -28.85 -16.20
C LEU A 218 4.64 -28.48 -16.28
N LEU A 219 5.45 -28.87 -15.28
CA LEU A 219 6.91 -28.69 -15.35
C LEU A 219 7.51 -29.46 -16.54
N VAL A 220 7.08 -30.70 -16.78
CA VAL A 220 7.57 -31.51 -17.93
C VAL A 220 7.12 -30.92 -19.28
N ALA A 221 5.97 -30.24 -19.35
CA ALA A 221 5.49 -29.60 -20.59
C ALA A 221 6.15 -28.25 -20.90
N TYR A 222 6.75 -27.58 -19.90
CA TYR A 222 7.21 -26.19 -19.99
C TYR A 222 8.66 -25.92 -19.52
N THR A 223 9.38 -26.90 -18.96
CA THR A 223 10.73 -26.69 -18.40
C THR A 223 11.69 -27.84 -18.71
N ASP A 224 12.97 -27.52 -18.90
CA ASP A 224 14.01 -28.42 -19.45
C ASP A 224 14.84 -29.16 -18.36
N THR A 225 14.39 -29.19 -17.09
CA THR A 225 15.20 -29.74 -15.98
C THR A 225 14.46 -30.73 -15.10
N ARG A 226 15.14 -31.83 -14.73
CA ARG A 226 14.66 -32.75 -13.69
C ARG A 226 14.82 -32.08 -12.32
N ALA A 227 13.71 -31.97 -11.59
CA ALA A 227 13.57 -30.96 -10.53
C ALA A 227 14.39 -31.20 -9.25
N GLU A 228 15.14 -30.17 -8.82
CA GLU A 228 15.44 -29.96 -7.41
C GLU A 228 14.25 -29.28 -6.71
N ARG A 229 13.35 -30.12 -6.15
CA ARG A 229 12.10 -29.82 -5.39
C ARG A 229 10.79 -29.91 -6.18
N PRO A 230 9.92 -30.90 -5.89
CA PRO A 230 8.47 -30.73 -6.05
C PRO A 230 7.95 -29.79 -4.94
N ALA A 231 7.57 -28.55 -5.29
CA ALA A 231 7.10 -27.55 -4.32
C ALA A 231 5.61 -27.71 -3.92
N ALA A 232 4.74 -27.95 -4.89
CA ALA A 232 3.30 -28.03 -4.70
C ALA A 232 2.88 -29.43 -4.20
N SER A 233 2.48 -29.53 -2.92
CA SER A 233 2.18 -30.80 -2.24
C SER A 233 0.84 -30.76 -1.50
N GLY A 234 0.02 -31.80 -1.72
CA GLY A 234 -1.37 -31.87 -1.25
C GLY A 234 -2.40 -31.91 -2.37
N GLU A 235 -3.62 -31.48 -2.06
CA GLU A 235 -4.78 -31.53 -2.95
C GLU A 235 -5.42 -30.14 -3.13
N ALA A 236 -5.92 -29.86 -4.32
CA ALA A 236 -6.86 -28.77 -4.60
C ALA A 236 -8.27 -29.34 -4.72
N VAL A 237 -9.30 -28.57 -4.40
CA VAL A 237 -10.70 -29.00 -4.60
C VAL A 237 -11.10 -28.80 -6.06
N LEU A 238 -11.84 -29.75 -6.65
CA LEU A 238 -12.31 -29.66 -8.03
C LEU A 238 -13.59 -28.81 -8.17
N ALA A 239 -14.59 -29.05 -7.33
CA ALA A 239 -15.80 -28.24 -7.22
C ALA A 239 -16.44 -28.45 -5.83
N THR A 240 -17.39 -27.58 -5.46
CA THR A 240 -18.17 -27.73 -4.22
C THR A 240 -19.65 -27.42 -4.41
N ILE A 241 -20.45 -28.00 -3.51
CA ILE A 241 -21.90 -27.85 -3.47
C ILE A 241 -22.27 -27.44 -2.04
N MET A 242 -23.06 -26.37 -1.87
CA MET A 242 -23.64 -26.00 -0.59
C MET A 242 -25.08 -26.53 -0.51
N VAL A 243 -25.40 -27.22 0.58
CA VAL A 243 -26.75 -27.72 0.87
C VAL A 243 -27.19 -27.36 2.30
N ASP A 244 -28.50 -27.33 2.52
CA ASP A 244 -29.11 -27.16 3.83
C ASP A 244 -28.95 -28.41 4.72
N ARG A 245 -29.51 -28.35 5.93
CA ARG A 245 -29.50 -29.45 6.91
C ARG A 245 -30.22 -30.71 6.40
N GLU A 246 -31.19 -30.54 5.52
CA GLU A 246 -32.04 -31.57 4.93
C GLU A 246 -31.46 -32.12 3.59
N GLY A 247 -30.35 -31.55 3.10
CA GLY A 247 -29.59 -32.00 1.93
C GLY A 247 -29.97 -31.33 0.61
N ARG A 248 -30.76 -30.26 0.63
CA ARG A 248 -31.24 -29.52 -0.55
C ARG A 248 -30.30 -28.37 -0.91
N LEU A 249 -30.22 -28.01 -2.20
CA LEU A 249 -29.43 -26.87 -2.67
C LEU A 249 -29.90 -25.55 -2.01
N VAL A 250 -28.98 -24.61 -1.78
CA VAL A 250 -29.28 -23.29 -1.17
C VAL A 250 -29.08 -22.13 -2.14
N ASP A 251 -30.10 -21.28 -2.25
CA ASP A 251 -30.04 -20.07 -3.08
C ASP A 251 -29.11 -18.98 -2.52
N PRO A 252 -28.52 -18.12 -3.37
CA PRO A 252 -28.64 -18.10 -4.84
C PRO A 252 -27.50 -18.82 -5.59
N ASP A 253 -26.36 -19.07 -4.94
CA ASP A 253 -25.15 -19.64 -5.55
C ASP A 253 -24.78 -20.98 -4.86
N PRO A 254 -25.49 -22.10 -5.12
CA PRO A 254 -25.21 -23.37 -4.44
C PRO A 254 -23.96 -24.10 -4.92
N ILE A 255 -23.32 -23.67 -6.02
CA ILE A 255 -22.18 -24.38 -6.64
C ILE A 255 -21.01 -23.41 -6.86
N ALA A 256 -19.79 -23.90 -6.62
CA ALA A 256 -18.55 -23.28 -7.08
C ALA A 256 -17.66 -24.32 -7.75
N ILE A 257 -16.89 -23.94 -8.78
CA ILE A 257 -16.04 -24.84 -9.58
C ILE A 257 -14.62 -24.28 -9.62
N SER A 258 -13.60 -25.13 -9.53
CA SER A 258 -12.19 -24.71 -9.57
C SER A 258 -11.69 -24.47 -11.00
N SER A 259 -11.19 -23.27 -11.23
CA SER A 259 -10.47 -22.85 -12.43
C SER A 259 -9.28 -23.78 -12.73
N PHE A 260 -8.55 -24.21 -11.71
CA PHE A 260 -7.41 -25.14 -11.85
C PHE A 260 -7.79 -26.47 -12.49
N GLY A 261 -8.96 -27.02 -12.15
CA GLY A 261 -9.39 -28.33 -12.66
C GLY A 261 -9.59 -28.35 -14.18
N TRP A 262 -10.00 -27.21 -14.74
CA TRP A 262 -10.09 -26.97 -16.18
C TRP A 262 -8.76 -26.44 -16.76
N GLY A 263 -8.03 -25.62 -16.00
CA GLY A 263 -6.78 -25.00 -16.45
C GLY A 263 -5.65 -26.00 -16.69
N VAL A 264 -5.55 -27.07 -15.91
CA VAL A 264 -4.54 -28.13 -16.07
C VAL A 264 -4.60 -28.79 -17.46
N PRO A 265 -5.72 -29.40 -17.91
CA PRO A 265 -5.79 -30.00 -19.25
C PRO A 265 -5.65 -28.98 -20.39
N VAL A 266 -6.16 -27.75 -20.23
CA VAL A 266 -5.97 -26.68 -21.24
C VAL A 266 -4.49 -26.31 -21.38
N ALA A 267 -3.78 -26.15 -20.27
CA ALA A 267 -2.34 -25.90 -20.28
C ALA A 267 -1.55 -27.10 -20.85
N LEU A 268 -1.85 -28.34 -20.45
CA LEU A 268 -1.18 -29.53 -21.00
C LEU A 268 -1.41 -29.74 -22.51
N SER A 269 -2.46 -29.14 -23.08
CA SER A 269 -2.68 -29.06 -24.54
C SER A 269 -1.85 -27.97 -25.25
N GLY A 270 -0.97 -27.26 -24.52
CA GLY A 270 -0.15 -26.14 -24.99
C GLY A 270 -0.84 -24.77 -24.98
N LYS A 271 -2.15 -24.72 -24.71
CA LYS A 271 -3.03 -23.56 -24.95
C LYS A 271 -3.12 -22.58 -23.77
N LEU A 272 -1.99 -22.10 -23.24
CA LEU A 272 -1.97 -21.12 -22.13
C LEU A 272 -2.83 -19.87 -22.42
N GLY A 273 -2.87 -19.42 -23.68
CA GLY A 273 -3.65 -18.26 -24.10
C GLY A 273 -5.18 -18.40 -23.95
N ASP A 274 -5.71 -19.63 -23.91
CA ASP A 274 -7.14 -19.88 -23.67
C ASP A 274 -7.52 -19.72 -22.19
N LEU A 275 -6.57 -19.82 -21.24
CA LEU A 275 -6.85 -19.80 -19.79
C LEU A 275 -7.58 -18.51 -19.33
N LYS A 276 -7.40 -17.40 -20.05
CA LYS A 276 -8.12 -16.14 -19.80
C LYS A 276 -9.65 -16.23 -19.98
N ARG A 277 -10.13 -17.28 -20.66
CA ARG A 277 -11.55 -17.55 -20.92
C ARG A 277 -12.28 -18.23 -19.77
N TRP A 278 -11.61 -18.50 -18.65
CA TRP A 278 -12.26 -19.08 -17.47
C TRP A 278 -13.62 -18.45 -17.11
N PRO A 279 -13.81 -17.10 -17.10
CA PRO A 279 -15.10 -16.50 -16.76
C PRO A 279 -16.24 -16.75 -17.78
N GLU A 280 -15.91 -17.16 -19.01
CA GLU A 280 -16.86 -17.63 -20.02
C GLU A 280 -17.27 -19.08 -19.72
N VAL A 281 -16.27 -19.92 -19.46
CA VAL A 281 -16.41 -21.38 -19.24
C VAL A 281 -17.11 -21.69 -17.91
N GLU A 282 -16.77 -20.97 -16.84
CA GLU A 282 -17.33 -21.15 -15.49
C GLU A 282 -18.87 -21.13 -15.50
N ARG A 283 -19.47 -20.22 -16.28
CA ARG A 283 -20.94 -20.11 -16.40
C ARG A 283 -21.56 -21.37 -17.00
N GLY A 284 -21.05 -21.86 -18.14
CA GLY A 284 -21.58 -23.06 -18.79
C GLY A 284 -21.35 -24.34 -17.98
N LEU A 285 -20.28 -24.40 -17.18
CA LEU A 285 -20.05 -25.49 -16.24
C LEU A 285 -21.01 -25.44 -15.04
N LEU A 286 -21.29 -24.24 -14.50
CA LEU A 286 -22.26 -24.04 -13.42
C LEU A 286 -23.69 -24.39 -13.87
N GLU A 287 -24.13 -23.88 -15.03
CA GLU A 287 -25.44 -24.20 -15.63
C GLU A 287 -25.59 -25.71 -15.87
N GLY A 288 -24.54 -26.38 -16.39
CA GLY A 288 -24.55 -27.83 -16.63
C GLY A 288 -24.56 -28.70 -15.37
N LEU A 289 -24.00 -28.23 -14.24
CA LEU A 289 -24.15 -28.92 -12.94
C LEU A 289 -25.50 -28.61 -12.28
N LEU A 290 -25.97 -27.36 -12.33
CA LEU A 290 -27.30 -26.99 -11.82
C LEU A 290 -28.40 -27.81 -12.49
N ALA A 291 -28.36 -27.96 -13.81
CA ALA A 291 -29.32 -28.78 -14.58
C ALA A 291 -29.30 -30.28 -14.23
N LYS A 292 -28.25 -30.78 -13.56
CA LYS A 292 -28.16 -32.18 -13.07
C LYS A 292 -28.60 -32.36 -11.62
N TRP A 293 -28.54 -31.30 -10.82
CA TRP A 293 -28.72 -31.37 -9.37
C TRP A 293 -29.97 -30.64 -8.86
N SER A 294 -30.47 -29.66 -9.61
CA SER A 294 -31.78 -29.03 -9.39
C SER A 294 -32.88 -30.02 -9.78
N ARG A 295 -33.11 -31.00 -8.90
CA ARG A 295 -34.15 -32.03 -9.04
C ARG A 295 -35.34 -31.65 -8.16
N GLU A 296 -36.48 -31.45 -8.79
CA GLU A 296 -37.75 -31.24 -8.09
C GLU A 296 -38.54 -32.56 -7.99
N ASP A 297 -39.46 -32.63 -7.02
CA ASP A 297 -40.52 -33.64 -7.00
C ASP A 297 -41.69 -33.25 -7.92
N LYS A 298 -42.77 -34.02 -7.91
CA LYS A 298 -43.94 -33.78 -8.77
C LYS A 298 -44.74 -32.52 -8.40
N ASP A 299 -44.48 -31.96 -7.21
CA ASP A 299 -45.18 -30.82 -6.64
C ASP A 299 -44.28 -29.55 -6.62
N GLY A 300 -43.09 -29.63 -7.24
CA GLY A 300 -42.14 -28.52 -7.39
C GLY A 300 -41.19 -28.30 -6.20
N ASN A 301 -41.08 -29.24 -5.26
CA ASN A 301 -40.18 -29.09 -4.11
C ASN A 301 -38.78 -29.62 -4.43
N PRO A 302 -37.69 -28.93 -4.02
CA PRO A 302 -36.33 -29.41 -4.23
C PRO A 302 -36.05 -30.71 -3.42
N LEU A 303 -35.54 -31.72 -4.12
CA LEU A 303 -35.13 -33.01 -3.58
C LEU A 303 -33.73 -32.94 -2.94
N PRO A 304 -33.45 -33.77 -1.93
CA PRO A 304 -32.13 -33.86 -1.33
C PRO A 304 -31.11 -34.53 -2.26
N LEU A 305 -29.86 -34.10 -2.15
CA LEU A 305 -28.74 -34.58 -2.95
C LEU A 305 -28.38 -36.04 -2.59
N THR A 306 -28.31 -36.94 -3.58
CA THR A 306 -27.96 -38.36 -3.39
C THR A 306 -26.54 -38.69 -3.84
N ARG A 307 -26.01 -39.84 -3.37
CA ARG A 307 -24.69 -40.37 -3.77
C ARG A 307 -24.55 -40.54 -5.29
N GLU A 308 -25.60 -41.01 -5.95
CA GLU A 308 -25.62 -41.22 -7.41
C GLU A 308 -25.53 -39.90 -8.17
N VAL A 309 -26.27 -38.88 -7.69
CA VAL A 309 -26.31 -37.53 -8.26
C VAL A 309 -24.95 -36.83 -8.12
N MET A 310 -24.27 -37.02 -6.97
CA MET A 310 -22.89 -36.56 -6.77
C MET A 310 -21.89 -37.29 -7.69
N ALA A 311 -21.99 -38.62 -7.81
CA ALA A 311 -21.09 -39.40 -8.67
C ALA A 311 -21.24 -39.03 -10.16
N SER A 312 -22.49 -38.89 -10.64
CA SER A 312 -22.79 -38.48 -12.01
C SER A 312 -22.32 -37.04 -12.30
N GLY A 313 -22.50 -36.12 -11.35
CA GLY A 313 -22.00 -34.75 -11.48
C GLY A 313 -20.48 -34.67 -11.52
N TYR A 314 -19.77 -35.45 -10.69
CA TYR A 314 -18.32 -35.57 -10.72
C TYR A 314 -17.81 -36.10 -12.07
N GLN A 315 -18.37 -37.24 -12.53
CA GLN A 315 -17.99 -37.85 -13.80
C GLN A 315 -18.20 -36.89 -14.98
N TRP A 316 -19.38 -36.25 -15.04
CA TRP A 316 -19.67 -35.24 -16.07
C TRP A 316 -18.70 -34.08 -16.03
N LEU A 317 -18.37 -33.55 -14.83
CA LEU A 317 -17.43 -32.43 -14.71
C LEU A 317 -16.04 -32.83 -15.22
N THR A 318 -15.49 -33.98 -14.78
CA THR A 318 -14.17 -34.45 -15.23
C THR A 318 -14.12 -34.70 -16.74
N GLN A 319 -15.19 -35.26 -17.33
CA GLN A 319 -15.31 -35.46 -18.78
C GLN A 319 -15.44 -34.12 -19.52
N ARG A 320 -16.24 -33.18 -19.02
CA ARG A 320 -16.54 -31.91 -19.69
C ARG A 320 -15.33 -30.96 -19.73
N ILE A 321 -14.43 -31.06 -18.75
CA ILE A 321 -13.18 -30.28 -18.69
C ILE A 321 -11.95 -31.05 -19.21
N GLY A 322 -12.07 -32.35 -19.52
CA GLY A 322 -10.98 -33.19 -20.01
C GLY A 322 -9.91 -33.56 -18.96
N LEU A 323 -10.26 -33.58 -17.67
CA LEU A 323 -9.30 -33.86 -16.59
C LEU A 323 -9.11 -35.37 -16.39
N GLY A 324 -7.88 -35.85 -16.60
CA GLY A 324 -7.52 -37.27 -16.47
C GLY A 324 -7.67 -37.85 -15.06
N THR A 325 -8.06 -39.12 -15.00
CA THR A 325 -8.31 -39.88 -13.75
C THR A 325 -7.05 -40.05 -12.88
N GLU A 326 -5.88 -39.91 -13.47
CA GLU A 326 -4.59 -39.90 -12.81
C GLU A 326 -4.37 -38.65 -11.96
N PHE A 327 -4.99 -37.51 -12.34
CA PHE A 327 -4.95 -36.26 -11.59
C PHE A 327 -6.12 -36.12 -10.59
N ALA A 328 -7.31 -36.60 -10.95
CA ALA A 328 -8.55 -36.38 -10.19
C ALA A 328 -8.90 -37.52 -9.22
N LYS A 329 -9.42 -37.17 -8.03
CA LYS A 329 -9.99 -38.11 -7.05
C LYS A 329 -11.50 -37.88 -6.87
N PRO A 330 -12.31 -38.94 -6.66
CA PRO A 330 -13.76 -38.83 -6.51
C PRO A 330 -14.20 -38.19 -5.17
N PRO A 331 -15.48 -37.78 -5.03
CA PRO A 331 -16.01 -37.17 -3.82
C PRO A 331 -15.89 -38.08 -2.58
N ALA A 332 -15.13 -37.66 -1.58
CA ALA A 332 -14.83 -38.45 -0.38
C ALA A 332 -15.20 -37.77 0.96
N ILE A 333 -15.40 -36.45 0.97
CA ILE A 333 -15.61 -35.64 2.17
C ILE A 333 -16.73 -34.60 2.02
N VAL A 334 -17.34 -34.27 3.15
CA VAL A 334 -18.34 -33.19 3.32
C VAL A 334 -17.95 -32.38 4.55
N LEU A 335 -18.08 -31.06 4.47
CA LEU A 335 -17.73 -30.12 5.55
C LEU A 335 -18.99 -29.57 6.22
N ARG A 336 -19.01 -29.48 7.55
CA ARG A 336 -20.10 -28.88 8.33
C ARG A 336 -19.88 -27.39 8.51
N SER A 337 -20.84 -26.57 8.12
CA SER A 337 -20.83 -25.13 8.28
C SER A 337 -21.99 -24.67 9.16
N TYR A 338 -21.68 -23.87 10.17
CA TYR A 338 -22.66 -23.38 11.14
C TYR A 338 -22.75 -21.86 11.07
N GLN A 339 -23.97 -21.32 11.08
CA GLN A 339 -24.21 -19.88 10.93
C GLN A 339 -25.30 -19.42 11.89
N TYR A 340 -25.13 -18.24 12.50
CA TYR A 340 -26.06 -17.72 13.50
C TYR A 340 -27.45 -17.45 12.89
N TYR A 341 -28.50 -17.91 13.57
CA TYR A 341 -29.85 -18.07 13.00
C TYR A 341 -30.53 -16.80 12.46
N LYS A 342 -30.07 -15.61 12.91
CA LYS A 342 -30.59 -14.31 12.45
C LYS A 342 -29.98 -13.84 11.11
N PHE A 343 -28.92 -14.47 10.62
CA PHE A 343 -28.47 -14.22 9.25
C PHE A 343 -29.39 -15.01 8.29
N PRO A 344 -29.98 -14.35 7.28
CA PRO A 344 -30.90 -15.01 6.36
C PRO A 344 -30.17 -15.87 5.33
N ASP A 345 -29.02 -15.38 4.85
CA ASP A 345 -28.20 -15.94 3.78
C ASP A 345 -27.45 -17.23 4.23
N PRO A 346 -27.09 -18.15 3.32
CA PRO A 346 -26.21 -19.29 3.62
C PRO A 346 -24.76 -18.87 3.91
N PRO A 347 -23.89 -19.78 4.41
CA PRO A 347 -22.52 -19.46 4.76
C PRO A 347 -21.63 -19.36 3.52
N GLU A 348 -20.58 -18.54 3.58
CA GLU A 348 -19.62 -18.41 2.47
C GLU A 348 -18.94 -19.76 2.19
N ALA A 349 -18.98 -20.19 0.93
CA ALA A 349 -18.33 -21.41 0.46
C ALA A 349 -16.80 -21.33 0.62
N VAL A 350 -16.15 -22.49 0.87
CA VAL A 350 -14.69 -22.67 0.71
C VAL A 350 -14.23 -22.08 -0.62
N LEU A 351 -13.18 -21.27 -0.57
CA LEU A 351 -12.56 -20.64 -1.73
C LEU A 351 -11.93 -21.69 -2.65
N LEU A 352 -12.29 -21.65 -3.94
CA LEU A 352 -11.74 -22.53 -4.99
C LEU A 352 -10.85 -21.77 -5.98
N ASN A 353 -11.24 -20.53 -6.29
CA ASN A 353 -10.63 -19.71 -7.33
C ASN A 353 -9.88 -18.53 -6.71
N SER A 354 -8.87 -18.03 -7.41
CA SER A 354 -8.23 -16.78 -7.02
C SER A 354 -9.23 -15.61 -7.03
N PHE A 355 -9.17 -14.78 -5.99
CA PHE A 355 -9.96 -13.56 -5.87
C PHE A 355 -9.71 -12.55 -7.01
N PHE A 356 -8.58 -12.65 -7.70
CA PHE A 356 -8.15 -11.66 -8.69
C PHE A 356 -8.73 -11.88 -10.09
N LEU A 357 -9.14 -13.11 -10.44
CA LEU A 357 -9.58 -13.47 -11.80
C LEU A 357 -10.69 -12.57 -12.34
N SER A 358 -11.71 -12.26 -11.51
CA SER A 358 -12.85 -11.42 -11.93
C SER A 358 -12.49 -9.95 -12.17
N ASP A 359 -11.39 -9.46 -11.63
CA ASP A 359 -10.90 -8.10 -11.84
C ASP A 359 -9.76 -8.05 -12.88
N LEU A 360 -8.98 -9.13 -13.05
CA LEU A 360 -8.06 -9.30 -14.18
C LEU A 360 -8.81 -9.37 -15.51
N ALA A 361 -9.95 -10.08 -15.56
CA ALA A 361 -10.83 -10.09 -16.73
C ALA A 361 -11.36 -8.68 -17.09
N LYS A 362 -11.71 -7.87 -16.08
CA LYS A 362 -12.11 -6.46 -16.28
C LYS A 362 -10.95 -5.60 -16.75
N ALA A 363 -9.75 -5.77 -16.20
CA ALA A 363 -8.55 -5.09 -16.67
C ALA A 363 -8.28 -5.41 -18.14
N SER A 364 -8.37 -6.70 -18.53
CA SER A 364 -8.16 -7.13 -19.91
C SER A 364 -9.18 -6.50 -20.88
N ALA A 365 -10.45 -6.42 -20.48
CA ALA A 365 -11.48 -5.73 -21.25
C ALA A 365 -11.21 -4.21 -21.39
N LEU A 366 -10.87 -3.52 -20.29
CA LEU A 366 -10.60 -2.07 -20.30
C LEU A 366 -9.31 -1.71 -21.06
N VAL A 367 -8.27 -2.55 -20.98
CA VAL A 367 -7.04 -2.38 -21.78
C VAL A 367 -7.30 -2.71 -23.25
N GLY A 368 -8.18 -3.68 -23.54
CA GLY A 368 -8.59 -4.03 -24.90
C GLY A 368 -9.44 -2.96 -25.60
N SER A 369 -10.28 -2.23 -24.86
CA SER A 369 -11.08 -1.11 -25.41
C SER A 369 -10.35 0.23 -25.41
N GLY A 370 -9.29 0.38 -24.61
CA GLY A 370 -8.57 1.65 -24.39
C GLY A 370 -9.10 2.47 -23.19
N ASP A 371 -10.15 2.01 -22.51
CA ASP A 371 -10.77 2.68 -21.35
C ASP A 371 -10.04 2.43 -20.01
N ALA A 372 -8.78 1.97 -20.05
CA ALA A 372 -7.99 1.67 -18.86
C ALA A 372 -7.69 2.94 -18.02
N PRO A 373 -8.14 3.02 -16.74
CA PRO A 373 -7.89 4.19 -15.89
C PRO A 373 -6.41 4.54 -15.77
N HIS A 374 -6.05 5.83 -15.75
CA HIS A 374 -4.65 6.28 -15.83
C HIS A 374 -3.74 5.67 -14.74
N ALA A 375 -4.25 5.42 -13.53
CA ALA A 375 -3.50 4.72 -12.48
C ALA A 375 -3.11 3.28 -12.87
N LEU A 376 -4.01 2.53 -13.50
CA LEU A 376 -3.73 1.21 -14.07
C LEU A 376 -2.86 1.32 -15.34
N GLY A 377 -3.12 2.30 -16.20
CA GLY A 377 -2.35 2.56 -17.42
C GLY A 377 -0.87 2.86 -17.14
N ARG A 378 -0.59 3.63 -16.09
CA ARG A 378 0.77 3.86 -15.56
C ARG A 378 1.39 2.59 -15.00
N TYR A 379 0.64 1.83 -14.20
CA TYR A 379 1.10 0.61 -13.53
C TYR A 379 1.46 -0.51 -14.53
N LEU A 380 0.67 -0.69 -15.60
CA LEU A 380 0.94 -1.61 -16.70
C LEU A 380 1.91 -1.06 -17.76
N ARG A 381 2.51 0.12 -17.52
CA ARG A 381 3.43 0.82 -18.45
C ARG A 381 2.83 1.19 -19.83
N ILE A 382 1.51 1.09 -20.01
CA ILE A 382 0.76 1.63 -21.17
C ILE A 382 1.04 3.12 -21.31
N VAL A 383 0.99 3.85 -20.19
CA VAL A 383 1.39 5.26 -20.10
C VAL A 383 2.73 5.33 -19.38
N ARG A 384 3.72 5.95 -20.02
CA ARG A 384 5.05 6.16 -19.42
C ARG A 384 5.11 7.49 -18.63
N PRO A 385 5.98 7.60 -17.61
CA PRO A 385 6.28 8.87 -16.98
C PRO A 385 6.85 9.88 -17.99
N ARG A 386 6.44 11.15 -17.89
CA ARG A 386 6.81 12.23 -18.83
C ARG A 386 8.30 12.55 -18.80
N TYR A 387 8.88 12.40 -17.62
CA TYR A 387 10.30 12.50 -17.30
C TYR A 387 10.53 11.68 -16.03
N ARG A 388 11.80 11.42 -15.66
CA ARG A 388 12.14 10.88 -14.34
C ARG A 388 13.30 11.67 -13.73
N LYS A 389 13.16 12.13 -12.49
CA LYS A 389 14.18 12.90 -11.75
C LYS A 389 14.58 12.20 -10.46
N ASN A 390 15.87 12.22 -10.14
CA ASN A 390 16.43 11.54 -8.97
C ASN A 390 16.55 12.49 -7.77
N LEU A 391 15.72 12.30 -6.75
CA LEU A 391 15.67 13.15 -5.55
C LEU A 391 16.92 13.06 -4.65
N MET A 392 17.84 12.13 -4.92
CA MET A 392 19.06 11.94 -4.13
C MET A 392 20.28 12.63 -4.75
N SER A 393 20.29 12.83 -6.07
CA SER A 393 21.42 13.44 -6.80
C SER A 393 21.09 14.75 -7.51
N ASP A 394 19.83 14.97 -7.94
CA ASP A 394 19.39 16.22 -8.57
C ASP A 394 18.90 17.23 -7.53
N GLN A 395 19.77 18.19 -7.19
CA GLN A 395 19.45 19.28 -6.27
C GLN A 395 18.34 20.20 -6.79
N ALA A 396 18.21 20.38 -8.12
CA ALA A 396 17.19 21.21 -8.72
C ALA A 396 15.82 20.52 -8.68
N ALA A 397 15.75 19.20 -8.92
CA ALA A 397 14.53 18.41 -8.68
C ALA A 397 14.10 18.45 -7.22
N LEU A 398 15.04 18.32 -6.29
CA LEU A 398 14.73 18.36 -4.86
C LEU A 398 14.21 19.75 -4.45
N ALA A 399 14.84 20.83 -4.92
CA ALA A 399 14.38 22.20 -4.70
C ALA A 399 13.01 22.49 -5.35
N GLU A 400 12.74 21.97 -6.56
CA GLU A 400 11.45 22.10 -7.25
C GLU A 400 10.31 21.49 -6.42
N VAL A 401 10.49 20.26 -5.96
CA VAL A 401 9.49 19.52 -5.17
C VAL A 401 9.28 20.13 -3.79
N LEU A 402 10.29 20.83 -3.25
CA LEU A 402 10.24 21.49 -1.95
C LEU A 402 9.77 22.95 -1.99
N GLN A 403 9.22 23.45 -3.10
CA GLN A 403 8.65 24.81 -3.12
C GLN A 403 7.42 24.92 -2.20
N PRO A 404 7.33 25.94 -1.30
CA PRO A 404 6.25 26.08 -0.32
C PRO A 404 4.83 26.01 -0.88
N LYS A 405 4.60 26.48 -2.12
CA LYS A 405 3.30 26.38 -2.82
C LYS A 405 2.81 24.95 -3.07
N LEU A 406 3.69 23.94 -2.97
CA LEU A 406 3.36 22.52 -3.13
C LEU A 406 3.02 21.83 -1.80
N PHE A 407 3.19 22.53 -0.67
CA PHE A 407 2.90 21.97 0.65
C PHE A 407 1.39 21.91 0.86
N PRO A 408 0.83 20.77 1.32
CA PRO A 408 -0.58 20.74 1.69
C PRO A 408 -0.88 21.73 2.81
N THR A 409 -2.00 22.45 2.68
CA THR A 409 -2.49 23.42 3.67
C THR A 409 -2.78 22.83 5.06
N SER A 410 -2.72 21.52 5.22
CA SER A 410 -2.85 20.86 6.52
C SER A 410 -1.85 19.72 6.69
N SER A 411 -1.67 19.29 7.93
CA SER A 411 -0.86 18.14 8.36
C SER A 411 -1.55 17.44 9.52
N TRP A 412 -1.26 16.17 9.73
CA TRP A 412 -1.84 15.39 10.82
C TRP A 412 -1.30 15.85 12.19
N PRO A 413 -2.14 16.04 13.21
CA PRO A 413 -1.75 16.53 14.54
C PRO A 413 -1.07 15.42 15.36
N ALA A 414 0.03 14.85 14.86
CA ALA A 414 0.77 13.77 15.50
C ALA A 414 1.39 14.22 16.84
N PRO A 415 1.71 13.29 17.77
CA PRO A 415 2.41 13.60 19.02
C PRO A 415 3.66 14.48 18.79
N GLY A 416 3.76 15.57 19.55
CA GLY A 416 4.84 16.58 19.42
C GLY A 416 4.65 17.60 18.28
N ARG A 417 3.65 17.43 17.39
CA ARG A 417 3.36 18.32 16.23
C ARG A 417 4.57 18.62 15.34
N HIS A 418 5.56 17.73 15.30
CA HIS A 418 6.79 17.94 14.52
C HIS A 418 6.51 17.88 13.00
N PRO A 419 7.09 18.79 12.19
CA PRO A 419 6.99 18.73 10.74
C PRO A 419 7.71 17.50 10.15
N LEU A 420 7.37 17.17 8.90
CA LEU A 420 7.96 16.04 8.18
C LEU A 420 9.46 16.27 7.90
N THR A 421 10.21 15.17 7.81
CA THR A 421 11.62 15.21 7.35
C THR A 421 11.70 15.29 5.85
N LEU A 422 12.74 15.95 5.31
CA LEU A 422 13.05 16.14 3.89
C LEU A 422 12.25 15.28 2.88
N LEU A 423 12.60 13.99 2.72
CA LEU A 423 12.01 13.14 1.69
C LEU A 423 10.57 12.65 2.01
N GLN A 424 10.14 12.69 3.27
CA GLN A 424 8.72 12.55 3.62
C GLN A 424 7.91 13.75 3.12
N GLN A 425 8.44 14.97 3.30
CA GLN A 425 7.81 16.19 2.78
C GLN A 425 7.80 16.19 1.25
N CYS A 426 8.86 15.70 0.59
CA CYS A 426 8.87 15.52 -0.87
C CYS A 426 7.75 14.60 -1.34
N ALA A 427 7.63 13.40 -0.76
CA ALA A 427 6.59 12.45 -1.13
C ALA A 427 5.16 12.98 -0.87
N VAL A 428 4.96 13.75 0.22
CA VAL A 428 3.67 14.40 0.50
C VAL A 428 3.37 15.53 -0.51
N ASN A 429 4.34 16.37 -0.88
CA ASN A 429 4.18 17.41 -1.90
C ASN A 429 3.88 16.80 -3.28
N LEU A 430 4.59 15.74 -3.67
CA LEU A 430 4.34 14.98 -4.89
C LEU A 430 2.94 14.36 -4.88
N SER A 431 2.47 13.81 -3.75
CA SER A 431 1.10 13.31 -3.63
C SER A 431 0.04 14.41 -3.78
N HIS A 432 0.39 15.67 -3.50
CA HIS A 432 -0.53 16.80 -3.65
C HIS A 432 -0.57 17.34 -5.09
N ARG A 433 0.59 17.36 -5.76
CA ARG A 433 0.80 17.91 -7.12
C ARG A 433 0.54 16.88 -8.22
N ASP A 434 1.27 15.78 -8.21
CA ASP A 434 1.28 14.79 -9.30
C ASP A 434 0.00 13.96 -9.33
N LEU A 435 -0.71 13.87 -8.19
CA LEU A 435 -2.00 13.20 -8.04
C LEU A 435 -3.17 14.19 -7.88
N GLU A 436 -3.08 15.43 -8.39
CA GLU A 436 -4.19 16.38 -8.25
C GLU A 436 -5.50 15.83 -8.87
N HIS A 437 -5.42 15.17 -10.02
CA HIS A 437 -6.56 14.57 -10.71
C HIS A 437 -6.54 13.03 -10.67
N GLU A 438 -5.46 12.41 -11.16
CA GLU A 438 -5.32 10.96 -11.31
C GLU A 438 -3.84 10.54 -11.44
N GLY A 439 -3.52 9.26 -11.22
CA GLY A 439 -2.19 8.70 -11.44
C GLY A 439 -1.67 7.80 -10.31
N ILE A 440 -0.34 7.61 -10.27
CA ILE A 440 0.34 6.75 -9.30
C ILE A 440 1.65 7.39 -8.79
N LEU A 441 1.85 7.37 -7.47
CA LEU A 441 3.08 7.77 -6.80
C LEU A 441 3.62 6.58 -5.99
N ALA A 442 4.89 6.26 -6.17
CA ALA A 442 5.57 5.23 -5.38
C ALA A 442 6.46 5.86 -4.31
N VAL A 443 6.44 5.29 -3.11
CA VAL A 443 7.23 5.73 -1.96
C VAL A 443 7.94 4.52 -1.35
N ASN A 444 9.27 4.47 -1.45
CA ASN A 444 10.04 3.40 -0.82
C ASN A 444 10.17 3.69 0.68
N GLY A 445 9.57 2.83 1.49
CA GLY A 445 9.49 2.97 2.95
C GLY A 445 10.12 1.78 3.68
N PRO A 446 11.44 1.82 3.93
CA PRO A 446 12.13 0.85 4.80
C PRO A 446 11.48 0.68 6.19
N PRO A 447 11.89 -0.34 6.96
CA PRO A 447 11.47 -0.50 8.34
C PRO A 447 11.76 0.77 9.17
N GLY A 448 10.77 1.28 9.90
CA GLY A 448 10.97 2.37 10.86
C GLY A 448 11.19 3.78 10.31
N THR A 449 11.06 4.02 9.00
CA THR A 449 11.30 5.34 8.37
C THR A 449 10.06 6.23 8.22
N GLY A 450 8.95 5.87 8.90
CA GLY A 450 7.76 6.72 9.06
C GLY A 450 6.67 6.56 8.01
N LYS A 451 6.53 5.38 7.37
CA LYS A 451 5.43 5.07 6.42
C LYS A 451 4.05 5.56 6.89
N THR A 452 3.66 5.22 8.13
CA THR A 452 2.36 5.63 8.68
C THR A 452 2.24 7.14 8.89
N THR A 453 3.34 7.84 9.20
CA THR A 453 3.36 9.31 9.34
C THR A 453 3.12 9.99 8.00
N LEU A 454 3.72 9.48 6.92
CA LEU A 454 3.45 9.94 5.56
C LEU A 454 1.96 9.73 5.20
N LEU A 455 1.43 8.52 5.38
CA LEU A 455 0.04 8.21 5.07
C LEU A 455 -0.95 9.08 5.86
N ARG A 456 -0.64 9.40 7.12
CA ARG A 456 -1.40 10.34 7.95
C ARG A 456 -1.48 11.74 7.34
N ASP A 457 -0.37 12.31 6.87
CA ASP A 457 -0.37 13.64 6.22
C ASP A 457 -1.09 13.64 4.85
N VAL A 458 -1.01 12.55 4.09
CA VAL A 458 -1.80 12.38 2.86
C VAL A 458 -3.31 12.36 3.19
N ILE A 459 -3.72 11.59 4.20
CA ILE A 459 -5.12 11.56 4.67
C ILE A 459 -5.57 12.94 5.14
N ALA A 460 -4.74 13.67 5.90
CA ALA A 460 -5.05 15.02 6.35
C ALA A 460 -5.27 15.99 5.17
N SER A 461 -4.40 15.94 4.16
CA SER A 461 -4.54 16.70 2.91
C SER A 461 -5.86 16.40 2.19
N VAL A 462 -6.21 15.11 2.01
CA VAL A 462 -7.44 14.71 1.30
C VAL A 462 -8.70 15.12 2.06
N VAL A 463 -8.74 14.93 3.38
CA VAL A 463 -9.85 15.34 4.25
C VAL A 463 -10.03 16.86 4.22
N THR A 464 -8.94 17.63 4.29
CA THR A 464 -9.00 19.11 4.22
C THR A 464 -9.46 19.59 2.84
N LYS A 465 -9.01 18.99 1.73
CA LYS A 465 -9.55 19.31 0.38
C LYS A 465 -11.06 19.02 0.29
N ARG A 466 -11.57 17.96 0.93
CA ARG A 466 -13.02 17.71 1.01
C ARG A 466 -13.75 18.72 1.88
N ALA A 467 -13.15 19.21 2.97
CA ALA A 467 -13.71 20.30 3.77
C ALA A 467 -13.82 21.61 2.95
N ASP A 468 -12.80 21.96 2.15
CA ASP A 468 -12.82 23.07 1.18
C ASP A 468 -13.93 22.92 0.10
N ALA A 469 -14.40 21.70 -0.17
CA ALA A 469 -15.58 21.44 -1.01
C ALA A 469 -16.90 21.54 -0.23
N MET A 470 -16.98 20.96 0.98
CA MET A 470 -18.16 21.04 1.85
C MET A 470 -18.55 22.49 2.16
N ILE A 471 -17.58 23.38 2.47
CA ILE A 471 -17.86 24.78 2.83
C ILE A 471 -18.41 25.65 1.68
N ARG A 472 -18.60 25.09 0.48
CA ARG A 472 -19.29 25.74 -0.64
C ARG A 472 -20.81 25.72 -0.46
N TYR A 473 -21.33 24.73 0.26
CA TYR A 473 -22.75 24.60 0.58
C TYR A 473 -23.16 25.54 1.72
N ASP A 474 -24.31 26.21 1.59
CA ASP A 474 -24.93 26.99 2.66
C ASP A 474 -25.77 26.10 3.59
N ASP A 475 -26.54 25.16 3.02
CA ASP A 475 -27.12 24.01 3.71
C ASP A 475 -26.49 22.70 3.22
N PRO A 476 -25.96 21.83 4.11
CA PRO A 476 -25.44 20.51 3.75
C PRO A 476 -26.44 19.53 3.12
N GLU A 477 -27.76 19.67 3.26
CA GLU A 477 -28.71 18.80 2.54
C GLU A 477 -28.70 19.05 1.01
N ASP A 478 -28.36 20.25 0.54
CA ASP A 478 -28.27 20.58 -0.90
C ASP A 478 -27.21 19.75 -1.66
N ALA A 479 -26.29 19.12 -0.94
CA ALA A 479 -25.31 18.20 -1.50
C ALA A 479 -25.89 16.82 -1.87
N PHE A 480 -27.15 16.53 -1.53
CA PHE A 480 -27.79 15.21 -1.72
C PHE A 480 -29.05 15.30 -2.59
N LYS A 481 -28.95 14.89 -3.86
CA LYS A 481 -30.09 14.89 -4.78
C LYS A 481 -30.87 13.58 -4.65
N ASN A 482 -32.16 13.66 -4.30
CA ASN A 482 -33.06 12.50 -4.26
C ASN A 482 -33.11 11.83 -5.65
N SER A 483 -32.90 10.51 -5.71
CA SER A 483 -32.83 9.79 -7.00
C SER A 483 -34.18 9.33 -7.53
N GLY A 484 -35.27 9.56 -6.80
CA GLY A 484 -36.61 9.00 -7.06
C GLY A 484 -36.75 7.53 -6.65
N GLN A 485 -35.65 6.81 -6.44
CA GLN A 485 -35.67 5.41 -5.99
C GLN A 485 -35.95 5.31 -4.48
N ARG A 486 -36.69 4.27 -4.09
CA ARG A 486 -36.98 3.94 -2.69
C ARG A 486 -37.01 2.43 -2.46
N ILE A 487 -36.62 2.01 -1.26
CA ILE A 487 -36.67 0.62 -0.79
C ILE A 487 -37.67 0.53 0.36
N LYS A 488 -38.51 -0.51 0.38
CA LYS A 488 -39.46 -0.78 1.47
C LYS A 488 -38.73 -1.47 2.63
N LYS A 489 -38.86 -0.93 3.85
CA LYS A 489 -38.28 -1.50 5.07
C LYS A 489 -39.37 -1.59 6.15
N GLY A 490 -39.88 -2.80 6.36
CA GLY A 490 -41.09 -3.00 7.16
C GLY A 490 -42.28 -2.25 6.56
N GLN A 491 -42.91 -1.37 7.34
CA GLN A 491 -44.01 -0.50 6.89
C GLN A 491 -43.55 0.87 6.36
N THR A 492 -42.24 1.16 6.33
CA THR A 492 -41.70 2.46 5.89
C THR A 492 -40.95 2.37 4.56
N PHE A 493 -40.67 3.52 3.95
CA PHE A 493 -39.85 3.63 2.74
C PHE A 493 -38.58 4.44 3.02
N VAL A 494 -37.44 3.93 2.57
CA VAL A 494 -36.16 4.62 2.59
C VAL A 494 -35.86 5.11 1.18
N HIS A 495 -35.79 6.43 0.99
CA HIS A 495 -35.39 7.07 -0.27
C HIS A 495 -33.88 6.98 -0.49
N LEU A 496 -33.43 6.82 -1.73
CA LEU A 496 -32.01 6.84 -2.10
C LEU A 496 -31.60 8.23 -2.60
N TYR A 497 -30.36 8.64 -2.32
CA TYR A 497 -29.82 9.95 -2.68
C TYR A 497 -28.50 9.81 -3.44
N ARG A 498 -28.33 10.59 -4.50
CA ARG A 498 -27.04 10.82 -5.18
C ARG A 498 -26.26 11.89 -4.41
N VAL A 499 -25.02 11.60 -4.07
CA VAL A 499 -24.08 12.56 -3.49
C VAL A 499 -23.57 13.46 -4.63
N SER A 500 -23.44 14.76 -4.36
CA SER A 500 -22.83 15.72 -5.30
C SER A 500 -21.42 15.29 -5.73
N GLU A 501 -21.15 15.30 -7.03
CA GLU A 501 -19.83 14.97 -7.60
C GLU A 501 -18.70 15.86 -7.04
N THR A 502 -19.02 17.07 -6.56
CA THR A 502 -18.03 17.95 -5.89
C THR A 502 -17.54 17.43 -4.53
N LEU A 503 -18.24 16.45 -3.94
CA LEU A 503 -17.86 15.76 -2.69
C LEU A 503 -17.37 14.32 -2.93
N ARG A 504 -17.40 13.85 -4.18
CA ARG A 504 -16.84 12.56 -4.60
C ARG A 504 -15.39 12.72 -5.07
N GLY A 505 -14.65 11.62 -5.16
CA GLY A 505 -13.22 11.64 -5.53
C GLY A 505 -12.28 11.95 -4.35
N TYR A 506 -12.77 11.78 -3.13
CA TYR A 506 -12.05 11.92 -1.84
C TYR A 506 -12.17 10.66 -0.97
N GLU A 507 -12.77 9.58 -1.49
CA GLU A 507 -12.89 8.28 -0.84
C GLU A 507 -11.51 7.66 -0.68
N ILE A 508 -11.12 7.26 0.54
CA ILE A 508 -9.79 6.70 0.81
C ILE A 508 -9.89 5.20 1.11
N VAL A 509 -9.38 4.36 0.21
CA VAL A 509 -9.24 2.92 0.43
C VAL A 509 -7.80 2.60 0.80
N VAL A 510 -7.59 2.00 1.97
CA VAL A 510 -6.29 1.46 2.39
C VAL A 510 -6.24 -0.03 2.05
N ALA A 511 -5.24 -0.44 1.27
CA ALA A 511 -5.12 -1.81 0.77
C ALA A 511 -3.76 -2.46 1.08
N SER A 512 -3.75 -3.77 1.27
CA SER A 512 -2.55 -4.60 1.35
C SER A 512 -2.88 -6.07 1.08
N SER A 513 -1.88 -6.93 0.94
CA SER A 513 -2.07 -8.39 0.87
C SER A 513 -2.30 -9.02 2.25
N ASN A 514 -1.86 -8.37 3.34
CA ASN A 514 -1.86 -8.93 4.68
C ASN A 514 -2.99 -8.32 5.55
N ASN A 515 -3.92 -9.14 6.04
CA ASN A 515 -4.99 -8.70 6.95
C ASN A 515 -4.43 -7.94 8.18
N LYS A 516 -3.27 -8.34 8.72
CA LYS A 516 -2.65 -7.66 9.87
C LYS A 516 -2.14 -6.25 9.51
N ALA A 517 -1.67 -6.02 8.29
CA ALA A 517 -1.24 -4.67 7.86
C ALA A 517 -2.47 -3.75 7.66
N VAL A 518 -3.50 -4.30 7.01
CA VAL A 518 -4.83 -3.67 6.85
C VAL A 518 -5.47 -3.27 8.19
N GLU A 519 -5.31 -4.13 9.20
CA GLU A 519 -5.75 -3.88 10.58
C GLU A 519 -4.85 -2.88 11.32
N ASN A 520 -3.52 -3.04 11.28
CA ASN A 520 -2.58 -2.13 11.95
C ASN A 520 -2.81 -0.66 11.53
N VAL A 521 -2.76 -0.35 10.23
CA VAL A 521 -2.89 1.03 9.74
C VAL A 521 -4.22 1.65 10.12
N SER A 522 -5.34 0.94 9.93
CA SER A 522 -6.68 1.52 10.17
C SER A 522 -7.20 1.38 11.60
N ALA A 523 -6.60 0.55 12.45
CA ALA A 523 -6.81 0.62 13.89
C ALA A 523 -5.95 1.72 14.52
N GLU A 524 -4.72 1.95 14.03
CA GLU A 524 -3.88 3.07 14.48
C GLU A 524 -4.51 4.42 14.20
N LEU A 525 -5.02 4.66 12.99
CA LEU A 525 -5.51 5.99 12.57
C LEU A 525 -6.55 6.61 13.55
N PRO A 526 -7.55 5.89 14.09
CA PRO A 526 -8.45 6.39 15.15
C PRO A 526 -7.88 6.39 16.57
N GLY A 527 -6.86 5.57 16.86
CA GLY A 527 -6.35 5.36 18.22
C GLY A 527 -5.76 6.64 18.81
N ILE A 528 -5.99 6.91 20.10
CA ILE A 528 -5.61 8.19 20.71
C ILE A 528 -4.11 8.52 20.56
N GLN A 529 -3.23 7.52 20.60
CA GLN A 529 -1.79 7.65 20.40
C GLN A 529 -1.36 8.13 18.99
N ALA A 530 -2.27 8.15 18.01
CA ALA A 530 -1.99 8.68 16.68
C ALA A 530 -2.03 10.22 16.63
N VAL A 531 -2.53 10.89 17.67
CA VAL A 531 -2.60 12.35 17.77
C VAL A 531 -1.95 12.86 19.06
N THR A 532 -1.61 14.14 19.08
CA THR A 532 -1.14 14.88 20.25
C THR A 532 -2.24 15.08 21.30
N ASP A 533 -1.84 15.24 22.56
CA ASP A 533 -2.73 15.73 23.60
C ASP A 533 -3.31 17.10 23.24
N GLY A 534 -4.54 17.36 23.70
CA GLY A 534 -5.23 18.64 23.50
C GLY A 534 -5.98 18.84 22.18
N VAL A 535 -5.97 17.88 21.24
CA VAL A 535 -6.80 17.94 20.01
C VAL A 535 -8.26 18.26 20.36
N ALA A 536 -8.81 19.27 19.68
CA ALA A 536 -9.94 20.04 20.16
C ALA A 536 -11.21 19.20 20.40
N THR A 537 -11.72 19.27 21.63
CA THR A 537 -13.01 18.66 21.99
C THR A 537 -14.19 19.45 21.40
N PRO A 538 -15.29 18.77 21.00
CA PRO A 538 -15.53 17.33 21.09
C PRO A 538 -14.85 16.54 19.96
N ARG A 539 -14.22 15.42 20.35
CA ARG A 539 -13.63 14.39 19.48
C ARG A 539 -14.62 13.90 18.40
N TYR A 540 -14.12 13.35 17.29
CA TYR A 540 -14.90 13.07 16.08
C TYR A 540 -15.65 11.72 16.15
N PHE A 541 -16.91 11.69 16.59
CA PHE A 541 -17.68 10.45 16.79
C PHE A 541 -16.91 9.42 17.64
N LYS A 542 -16.40 9.91 18.79
CA LYS A 542 -15.48 9.19 19.66
C LYS A 542 -16.09 7.92 20.24
N SER A 543 -17.26 8.05 20.86
CA SER A 543 -17.95 6.95 21.56
C SER A 543 -18.28 5.78 20.61
N VAL A 544 -18.61 6.10 19.36
CA VAL A 544 -18.82 5.14 18.28
C VAL A 544 -17.51 4.45 17.88
N SER A 545 -16.43 5.22 17.73
CA SER A 545 -15.12 4.67 17.36
C SER A 545 -14.51 3.81 18.47
N ASP A 546 -14.71 4.20 19.73
CA ASP A 546 -14.38 3.39 20.91
C ASP A 546 -15.16 2.06 20.89
N ASN A 547 -16.46 2.09 20.57
CA ASN A 547 -17.28 0.87 20.46
C ASN A 547 -16.78 -0.03 19.32
N VAL A 548 -16.54 0.54 18.14
CA VAL A 548 -16.02 -0.18 16.95
C VAL A 548 -14.71 -0.90 17.29
N LEU A 549 -13.70 -0.18 17.80
CA LEU A 549 -12.35 -0.71 18.04
C LEU A 549 -12.11 -1.34 19.43
N GLY A 550 -12.99 -1.13 20.40
CA GLY A 550 -12.85 -1.66 21.77
C GLY A 550 -11.72 -1.01 22.59
N ARG A 551 -11.33 0.24 22.29
CA ARG A 551 -10.22 0.97 22.96
C ARG A 551 -10.38 2.49 22.85
N ASP A 552 -9.60 3.29 23.58
CA ASP A 552 -9.67 4.76 23.49
C ASP A 552 -9.24 5.31 22.12
N THR A 553 -10.12 6.13 21.53
CA THR A 553 -9.92 6.78 20.24
C THR A 553 -9.98 8.30 20.32
N TRP A 554 -9.42 8.98 19.32
CA TRP A 554 -9.68 10.40 19.07
C TRP A 554 -10.84 10.63 18.09
N GLY A 555 -11.21 9.62 17.28
CA GLY A 555 -12.42 9.67 16.47
C GLY A 555 -12.50 8.67 15.30
N MET A 556 -13.71 8.50 14.76
CA MET A 556 -14.13 7.54 13.73
C MET A 556 -13.59 7.84 12.32
N ILE A 557 -12.28 8.08 12.19
CA ILE A 557 -11.66 8.46 10.91
C ILE A 557 -11.46 7.29 9.95
N ALA A 558 -11.28 6.08 10.48
CA ALA A 558 -11.01 4.87 9.68
C ALA A 558 -11.76 3.63 10.19
N ALA A 559 -12.13 2.73 9.28
CA ALA A 559 -12.75 1.44 9.61
C ALA A 559 -12.07 0.27 8.90
N VAL A 560 -11.84 -0.83 9.62
CA VAL A 560 -11.40 -2.11 9.02
C VAL A 560 -12.64 -2.85 8.50
N LEU A 561 -12.72 -3.07 7.18
CA LEU A 561 -13.88 -3.72 6.55
C LEU A 561 -13.55 -5.11 6.00
N GLY A 562 -12.75 -5.20 4.93
CA GLY A 562 -12.25 -6.46 4.34
C GLY A 562 -13.19 -7.68 4.39
N ASN A 563 -12.85 -8.65 5.24
CA ASN A 563 -13.52 -9.95 5.34
C ASN A 563 -14.95 -9.86 5.91
N ALA A 564 -15.78 -10.89 5.69
CA ALA A 564 -17.21 -10.85 6.03
C ALA A 564 -17.50 -10.68 7.54
N ARG A 565 -16.63 -11.21 8.40
CA ARG A 565 -16.74 -11.03 9.85
C ARG A 565 -16.52 -9.56 10.23
N ASN A 566 -15.42 -8.96 9.78
CA ASN A 566 -15.09 -7.56 10.09
C ASN A 566 -16.19 -6.60 9.56
N ARG A 567 -16.72 -6.81 8.34
CA ARG A 567 -17.88 -6.06 7.81
C ARG A 567 -19.14 -6.20 8.69
N SER A 568 -19.43 -7.40 9.21
CA SER A 568 -20.61 -7.65 10.04
C SER A 568 -20.46 -7.07 11.46
N GLU A 569 -19.28 -7.19 12.07
CA GLU A 569 -18.96 -6.58 13.37
C GLU A 569 -18.99 -5.05 13.29
N PHE A 570 -18.41 -4.46 12.23
CA PHE A 570 -18.49 -3.01 11.97
C PHE A 570 -19.94 -2.57 11.85
N ARG A 571 -20.74 -3.19 10.98
CA ARG A 571 -22.17 -2.90 10.81
C ARG A 571 -22.93 -2.92 12.13
N GLN A 572 -22.71 -3.93 12.97
CA GLN A 572 -23.40 -4.05 14.24
C GLN A 572 -23.02 -2.92 15.19
N LYS A 573 -21.72 -2.68 15.40
CA LYS A 573 -21.21 -1.69 16.38
C LYS A 573 -21.36 -0.23 15.95
N PHE A 574 -21.20 0.06 14.66
CA PHE A 574 -21.27 1.41 14.09
C PHE A 574 -22.71 1.87 13.85
N TRP A 575 -23.63 0.96 13.48
CA TRP A 575 -24.97 1.34 13.01
C TRP A 575 -26.12 0.81 13.87
N TRP A 576 -26.14 -0.50 14.14
CA TRP A 576 -27.26 -1.18 14.81
C TRP A 576 -27.11 -1.35 16.32
N ASP A 577 -26.08 -0.75 16.92
CA ASP A 577 -25.87 -0.75 18.36
C ASP A 577 -26.92 0.13 19.07
N GLU A 578 -27.59 -0.42 20.08
CA GLU A 578 -28.72 0.24 20.73
C GLU A 578 -28.30 1.43 21.61
N GLU A 579 -27.05 1.50 22.04
CA GLU A 579 -26.48 2.59 22.85
C GLU A 579 -25.62 3.56 22.04
N LEU A 580 -24.78 2.99 21.15
CA LEU A 580 -23.66 3.67 20.49
C LEU A 580 -23.74 3.67 18.96
N GLY A 581 -24.89 3.28 18.39
CA GLY A 581 -25.10 3.24 16.94
C GLY A 581 -25.39 4.60 16.32
N MET A 582 -24.65 4.96 15.25
CA MET A 582 -24.81 6.21 14.49
C MET A 582 -26.22 6.40 13.91
N HIS A 583 -27.01 5.33 13.73
CA HIS A 583 -28.40 5.44 13.33
C HIS A 583 -29.19 6.37 14.28
N ARG A 584 -28.98 6.25 15.61
CA ARG A 584 -29.63 7.11 16.61
C ARG A 584 -29.13 8.55 16.58
N PHE A 585 -27.84 8.78 16.36
CA PHE A 585 -27.28 10.13 16.20
C PHE A 585 -28.00 10.88 15.07
N PHE A 586 -28.13 10.25 13.90
CA PHE A 586 -28.80 10.86 12.75
C PHE A 586 -30.34 10.86 12.85
N GLN A 587 -30.96 10.08 13.75
CA GLN A 587 -32.39 10.26 14.09
C GLN A 587 -32.59 11.51 14.94
N GLN A 588 -31.82 11.66 16.02
CA GLN A 588 -31.89 12.81 16.92
C GLN A 588 -31.61 14.10 16.16
N ALA A 589 -30.52 14.15 15.39
CA ALA A 589 -30.12 15.30 14.58
C ALA A 589 -31.09 15.62 13.43
N SER A 590 -31.90 14.65 12.96
CA SER A 590 -33.00 14.89 12.02
C SER A 590 -34.34 15.17 12.72
N GLY A 591 -34.35 15.66 13.97
CA GLY A 591 -35.56 16.07 14.69
C GLY A 591 -36.41 14.93 15.28
N ASN A 592 -35.86 13.74 15.48
CA ASN A 592 -36.59 12.58 16.02
C ASN A 592 -35.97 12.12 17.37
N PRO A 593 -36.45 12.63 18.52
CA PRO A 593 -35.90 12.34 19.84
C PRO A 593 -35.69 10.86 20.12
N GLN A 594 -34.53 10.51 20.69
CA GLN A 594 -34.17 9.12 21.00
C GLN A 594 -34.12 8.88 22.51
N VAL A 595 -34.98 7.99 22.99
CA VAL A 595 -34.97 7.47 24.36
C VAL A 595 -34.94 5.95 24.35
N ILE A 596 -34.32 5.36 25.38
CA ILE A 596 -34.40 3.94 25.71
C ILE A 596 -35.40 3.82 26.87
N ILE A 597 -36.32 2.87 26.73
CA ILE A 597 -37.39 2.59 27.68
C ILE A 597 -37.02 1.30 28.41
N GLU A 598 -36.60 1.42 29.65
CA GLU A 598 -36.21 0.29 30.50
C GLU A 598 -37.39 -0.07 31.40
N LYS A 599 -37.66 -1.37 31.55
CA LYS A 599 -38.66 -1.90 32.48
C LYS A 599 -37.96 -2.64 33.60
N ALA A 600 -38.20 -2.21 34.83
CA ALA A 600 -37.73 -2.91 36.01
C ALA A 600 -38.61 -4.14 36.32
N GLU A 601 -38.12 -5.03 37.17
CA GLU A 601 -38.80 -6.28 37.53
C GLU A 601 -40.11 -6.06 38.32
N ASP A 602 -40.29 -4.87 38.90
CA ASP A 602 -41.53 -4.43 39.55
C ASP A 602 -42.59 -3.88 38.57
N GLY A 603 -42.27 -3.81 37.27
CA GLY A 603 -43.12 -3.26 36.23
C GLY A 603 -43.03 -1.74 36.04
N THR A 604 -42.27 -1.02 36.88
CA THR A 604 -42.00 0.40 36.66
C THR A 604 -41.17 0.59 35.38
N THR A 605 -41.36 1.74 34.73
CA THR A 605 -40.76 2.03 33.42
C THR A 605 -39.98 3.33 33.48
N THR A 606 -38.67 3.25 33.36
CA THR A 606 -37.76 4.41 33.30
C THR A 606 -37.45 4.77 31.86
N GLN A 607 -37.17 6.05 31.61
CA GLN A 607 -36.67 6.54 30.32
C GLN A 607 -35.28 7.14 30.52
N ARG A 608 -34.34 6.78 29.66
CA ARG A 608 -33.02 7.41 29.61
C ARG A 608 -32.58 7.69 28.17
N LEU A 609 -31.62 8.59 28.01
CA LEU A 609 -30.98 8.81 26.71
C LEU A 609 -30.04 7.63 26.37
N PRO A 610 -29.97 7.20 25.10
CA PRO A 610 -28.89 6.34 24.63
C PRO A 610 -27.54 7.02 24.83
N ARG A 611 -26.49 6.26 25.15
CA ARG A 611 -25.15 6.79 25.41
C ARG A 611 -24.62 7.74 24.32
N ILE A 612 -24.83 7.43 23.03
CA ILE A 612 -24.39 8.30 21.92
C ILE A 612 -25.01 9.71 21.98
N ILE A 613 -26.23 9.85 22.49
CA ILE A 613 -26.90 11.15 22.61
C ILE A 613 -26.29 11.97 23.75
N ALA A 614 -25.97 11.33 24.87
CA ALA A 614 -25.31 11.96 26.02
C ALA A 614 -23.84 12.33 25.74
N GLU A 615 -23.11 11.46 25.04
CA GLU A 615 -21.66 11.58 24.80
C GLU A 615 -21.33 12.45 23.57
N GLU A 616 -21.94 12.21 22.41
CA GLU A 616 -21.65 12.99 21.18
C GLU A 616 -22.44 14.29 21.07
N LYS A 617 -23.53 14.41 21.82
CA LYS A 617 -24.44 15.57 21.85
C LYS A 617 -24.85 16.04 20.44
N PRO A 618 -25.51 15.19 19.62
CA PRO A 618 -26.13 15.62 18.37
C PRO A 618 -27.03 16.86 18.55
N PRO A 619 -27.26 17.64 17.49
CA PRO A 619 -28.25 18.71 17.53
C PRO A 619 -29.67 18.18 17.78
N SER A 620 -30.57 19.02 18.27
CA SER A 620 -31.99 18.69 18.46
C SER A 620 -32.76 18.56 17.15
N ASP A 621 -32.34 19.30 16.12
CA ASP A 621 -33.07 19.55 14.89
C ASP A 621 -32.13 20.09 13.79
N HIS A 622 -32.69 20.24 12.58
CA HIS A 622 -31.96 20.73 11.40
C HIS A 622 -31.47 22.18 11.56
N ASP A 623 -32.26 23.08 12.14
CA ASP A 623 -31.86 24.48 12.30
C ASP A 623 -30.67 24.62 13.27
N GLU A 624 -30.63 23.81 14.34
CA GLU A 624 -29.48 23.74 15.24
C GLU A 624 -28.26 23.12 14.57
N ALA A 625 -28.46 22.10 13.73
CA ALA A 625 -27.40 21.51 12.92
C ALA A 625 -26.81 22.54 11.93
N VAL A 626 -27.65 23.32 11.24
CA VAL A 626 -27.25 24.39 10.31
C VAL A 626 -26.59 25.56 11.06
N ARG A 627 -27.00 25.89 12.29
CA ARG A 627 -26.28 26.85 13.15
C ARG A 627 -24.86 26.34 13.46
N ARG A 628 -24.71 25.11 13.95
CA ARG A 628 -23.39 24.49 14.25
C ARG A 628 -22.52 24.38 13.00
N TRP A 629 -23.11 24.05 11.84
CA TRP A 629 -22.46 24.07 10.53
C TRP A 629 -21.86 25.43 10.19
N LYS A 630 -22.65 26.51 10.29
CA LYS A 630 -22.19 27.88 10.00
C LYS A 630 -21.02 28.30 10.91
N THR A 631 -21.02 27.91 12.18
CA THR A 631 -19.87 28.11 13.10
C THR A 631 -18.61 27.35 12.65
N ALA A 632 -18.72 26.05 12.34
CA ALA A 632 -17.58 25.24 11.89
C ALA A 632 -17.00 25.76 10.57
N ARG A 633 -17.86 26.09 9.61
CA ARG A 633 -17.55 26.71 8.31
C ARG A 633 -16.82 28.05 8.46
N SER A 634 -17.22 28.87 9.43
CA SER A 634 -16.54 30.13 9.76
C SER A 634 -15.12 29.91 10.32
N ARG A 635 -14.98 29.04 11.35
CA ARG A 635 -13.66 28.70 11.93
C ARG A 635 -12.70 28.15 10.87
N PHE A 636 -13.16 27.20 10.05
CA PHE A 636 -12.36 26.61 8.99
C PHE A 636 -11.91 27.65 7.94
N ARG A 637 -12.81 28.54 7.48
CA ARG A 637 -12.46 29.62 6.55
C ARG A 637 -11.37 30.54 7.12
N LYS A 638 -11.43 30.89 8.41
CA LYS A 638 -10.38 31.70 9.05
C LYS A 638 -9.03 30.98 9.03
N VAL A 639 -8.93 29.79 9.64
CA VAL A 639 -7.64 29.06 9.74
C VAL A 639 -7.09 28.70 8.35
N SER A 640 -7.97 28.44 7.38
CA SER A 640 -7.58 28.19 5.98
C SER A 640 -6.93 29.42 5.34
N ALA A 641 -7.42 30.63 5.64
CA ALA A 641 -6.80 31.88 5.21
C ALA A 641 -5.47 32.14 5.93
N ASP A 642 -5.43 31.96 7.26
CA ASP A 642 -4.24 32.15 8.09
C ASP A 642 -3.07 31.27 7.60
N VAL A 643 -3.31 29.98 7.32
CA VAL A 643 -2.30 29.07 6.76
C VAL A 643 -1.91 29.45 5.32
N LYS A 644 -2.88 29.80 4.46
CA LYS A 644 -2.59 30.20 3.08
C LYS A 644 -1.70 31.44 3.04
N ALA A 645 -1.91 32.42 3.93
CA ALA A 645 -1.04 33.58 4.07
C ALA A 645 0.41 33.19 4.43
N LYS A 646 0.63 32.39 5.49
CA LYS A 646 1.98 31.94 5.89
C LYS A 646 2.68 31.12 4.80
N LEU A 647 1.97 30.23 4.09
CA LEU A 647 2.53 29.49 2.95
C LEU A 647 2.86 30.41 1.75
N SER A 648 2.08 31.46 1.51
CA SER A 648 2.41 32.49 0.51
C SER A 648 3.64 33.32 0.89
N SER A 649 3.81 33.71 2.16
CA SER A 649 5.05 34.37 2.64
C SER A 649 6.28 33.49 2.44
N LEU A 650 6.17 32.18 2.76
CA LEU A 650 7.24 31.21 2.50
C LEU A 650 7.52 31.05 0.99
N GLN A 651 6.50 30.99 0.13
CA GLN A 651 6.72 30.94 -1.31
C GLN A 651 7.41 32.21 -1.82
N ARG A 652 7.04 33.39 -1.31
CA ARG A 652 7.70 34.65 -1.67
C ARG A 652 9.19 34.63 -1.33
N ALA A 653 9.56 34.11 -0.15
CA ALA A 653 10.96 33.90 0.20
C ALA A 653 11.67 32.91 -0.74
N SER A 654 10.98 31.84 -1.18
CA SER A 654 11.50 30.91 -2.20
C SER A 654 11.71 31.55 -3.57
N ASP A 655 10.82 32.45 -3.99
CA ASP A 655 10.93 33.15 -5.27
C ASP A 655 12.05 34.21 -5.23
N LEU A 656 12.25 34.87 -4.08
CA LEU A 656 13.38 35.78 -3.83
C LEU A 656 14.72 35.04 -3.87
N LEU A 657 14.84 33.91 -3.15
CA LEU A 657 16.04 33.06 -3.20
C LEU A 657 16.38 32.55 -4.61
N ALA A 658 15.37 32.32 -5.46
CA ALA A 658 15.56 31.90 -6.85
C ALA A 658 15.79 33.05 -7.86
N SER A 659 15.72 34.30 -7.42
CA SER A 659 15.86 35.50 -8.28
C SER A 659 17.03 36.41 -7.89
N ILE A 660 17.39 36.50 -6.60
CA ILE A 660 18.56 37.28 -6.13
C ILE A 660 19.86 36.88 -6.87
N PRO A 661 20.25 35.60 -6.99
CA PRO A 661 21.46 35.23 -7.73
C PRO A 661 21.44 35.63 -9.21
N LYS A 662 20.26 35.66 -9.83
CA LYS A 662 20.11 36.09 -11.24
C LYS A 662 20.30 37.59 -11.37
N LEU A 663 19.73 38.37 -10.44
CA LEU A 663 19.94 39.81 -10.35
C LEU A 663 21.41 40.15 -10.05
N GLU A 664 22.12 39.32 -9.28
CA GLU A 664 23.56 39.47 -9.02
C GLU A 664 24.39 39.24 -10.30
N THR A 665 24.16 38.15 -11.04
CA THR A 665 24.83 37.92 -12.34
C THR A 665 24.47 38.99 -13.38
N GLU A 666 23.22 39.47 -13.41
CA GLU A 666 22.82 40.61 -14.24
C GLU A 666 23.55 41.90 -13.82
N MET A 667 23.76 42.13 -12.52
CA MET A 667 24.51 43.28 -12.00
C MET A 667 26.00 43.22 -12.35
N GLU A 668 26.64 42.05 -12.32
CA GLU A 668 28.04 41.87 -12.74
C GLU A 668 28.22 42.16 -14.24
N ALA A 669 27.33 41.63 -15.07
CA ALA A 669 27.30 41.92 -16.51
C ALA A 669 27.06 43.41 -16.81
N LEU A 670 26.12 44.05 -16.10
CA LEU A 670 25.85 45.47 -16.26
C LEU A 670 26.97 46.37 -15.72
N ALA A 671 27.68 45.97 -14.66
CA ALA A 671 28.85 46.70 -14.17
C ALA A 671 29.97 46.69 -15.22
N THR A 672 30.23 45.54 -15.82
CA THR A 672 31.21 45.37 -16.90
C THR A 672 30.84 46.22 -18.13
N ALA A 673 29.55 46.23 -18.51
CA ALA A 673 29.04 47.06 -19.60
C ALA A 673 29.11 48.57 -19.28
N LEU A 674 28.88 48.96 -18.02
CA LEU A 674 28.97 50.35 -17.58
C LEU A 674 30.41 50.87 -17.72
N GLU A 675 31.40 50.12 -17.24
CA GLU A 675 32.82 50.47 -17.35
C GLU A 675 33.27 50.58 -18.81
N ALA A 676 32.92 49.61 -19.66
CA ALA A 676 33.20 49.67 -21.09
C ALA A 676 32.55 50.90 -21.78
N SER A 677 31.31 51.24 -21.41
CA SER A 677 30.61 52.42 -21.96
C SER A 677 31.18 53.75 -21.45
N LEU A 678 31.72 53.79 -20.23
CA LEU A 678 32.42 54.96 -19.69
C LEU A 678 33.71 55.24 -20.46
N VAL A 679 34.53 54.21 -20.70
CA VAL A 679 35.76 54.31 -21.51
C VAL A 679 35.42 54.74 -22.94
N ALA A 680 34.38 54.16 -23.56
CA ALA A 680 33.93 54.56 -24.89
C ALA A 680 33.47 56.04 -24.95
N SER A 681 32.79 56.53 -23.91
CA SER A 681 32.39 57.93 -23.79
C SER A 681 33.60 58.87 -23.65
N GLN A 682 34.57 58.53 -22.80
CA GLN A 682 35.80 59.32 -22.63
C GLN A 682 36.65 59.36 -23.91
N MET A 683 36.73 58.25 -24.64
CA MET A 683 37.41 58.20 -25.94
C MET A 683 36.69 59.07 -26.98
N ALA A 684 35.37 58.99 -27.08
CA ALA A 684 34.59 59.78 -28.04
C ALA A 684 34.62 61.29 -27.72
N GLU A 685 34.67 61.67 -26.43
CA GLU A 685 34.89 63.05 -26.00
C GLU A 685 36.28 63.56 -26.41
N ALA A 686 37.35 62.81 -26.11
CA ALA A 686 38.71 63.17 -26.50
C ALA A 686 38.90 63.25 -28.03
N GLU A 687 38.21 62.41 -28.81
CA GLU A 687 38.17 62.54 -30.27
C GLU A 687 37.39 63.77 -30.75
N ALA A 688 36.27 64.10 -30.11
CA ALA A 688 35.50 65.30 -30.42
C ALA A 688 36.29 66.59 -30.09
N ASP A 689 37.08 66.61 -29.02
CA ASP A 689 37.97 67.73 -28.68
C ASP A 689 39.13 67.90 -29.65
N ARG A 690 39.77 66.79 -30.07
CA ARG A 690 40.77 66.84 -31.14
C ARG A 690 40.16 67.38 -32.44
N ALA A 691 38.95 66.95 -32.80
CA ALA A 691 38.27 67.44 -33.99
C ALA A 691 37.86 68.92 -33.86
N ARG A 692 37.40 69.37 -32.68
CA ARG A 692 37.14 70.79 -32.38
C ARG A 692 38.41 71.65 -32.49
N SER A 693 39.55 71.17 -31.97
CA SER A 693 40.83 71.87 -32.07
C SER A 693 41.32 71.98 -33.52
N THR A 694 41.15 70.93 -34.33
CA THR A 694 41.47 70.96 -35.77
C THR A 694 40.55 71.88 -36.56
N LEU A 695 39.27 71.96 -36.19
CA LEU A 695 38.32 72.92 -36.77
C LEU A 695 38.70 74.37 -36.44
N ALA A 696 39.12 74.64 -35.20
CA ALA A 696 39.58 75.96 -34.78
C ALA A 696 40.82 76.42 -35.58
N THR A 697 41.86 75.59 -35.69
CA THR A 697 43.05 75.93 -36.48
C THR A 697 42.77 75.98 -37.99
N ALA A 698 41.87 75.15 -38.52
CA ALA A 698 41.40 75.26 -39.90
C ALA A 698 40.71 76.61 -40.17
N ASN A 699 39.90 77.11 -39.23
CA ASN A 699 39.26 78.42 -39.33
C ASN A 699 40.30 79.54 -39.25
N GLU A 700 41.23 79.51 -38.28
CA GLU A 700 42.33 80.49 -38.18
C GLU A 700 43.19 80.54 -39.45
N HIS A 701 43.50 79.38 -40.05
CA HIS A 701 44.22 79.31 -41.33
C HIS A 701 43.40 79.90 -42.49
N SER A 702 42.09 79.62 -42.57
CA SER A 702 41.23 80.18 -43.62
C SER A 702 41.04 81.70 -43.45
N GLU A 703 40.91 82.20 -42.22
CA GLU A 703 40.93 83.63 -41.92
C GLU A 703 42.27 84.28 -42.27
N ALA A 704 43.40 83.65 -41.94
CA ALA A 704 44.72 84.16 -42.28
C ALA A 704 44.91 84.23 -43.81
N ALA A 705 44.49 83.20 -44.56
CA ALA A 705 44.49 83.21 -46.01
C ALA A 705 43.55 84.29 -46.58
N ALA A 706 42.38 84.51 -45.98
CA ALA A 706 41.45 85.57 -46.38
C ALA A 706 42.03 86.97 -46.13
N ARG A 707 42.71 87.18 -44.99
CA ARG A 707 43.44 88.43 -44.67
C ARG A 707 44.61 88.65 -45.64
N ARG A 708 45.36 87.61 -46.03
CA ARG A 708 46.41 87.70 -47.06
C ARG A 708 45.85 88.04 -48.45
N LEU A 709 44.78 87.38 -48.88
CA LEU A 709 44.13 87.68 -50.16
C LEU A 709 43.56 89.11 -50.16
N LYS A 710 42.99 89.57 -49.04
CA LYS A 710 42.57 90.96 -48.88
C LYS A 710 43.77 91.91 -49.02
N ASN A 711 44.84 91.72 -48.26
CA ASN A 711 46.04 92.57 -48.37
C ASN A 711 46.62 92.59 -49.79
N ALA A 712 46.64 91.45 -50.50
CA ALA A 712 47.06 91.38 -51.90
C ALA A 712 46.09 92.15 -52.83
N THR A 713 44.79 92.10 -52.56
CA THR A 713 43.76 92.85 -53.30
C THR A 713 43.82 94.36 -53.04
N ASP A 714 44.16 94.76 -51.81
CA ASP A 714 44.31 96.17 -51.43
C ASP A 714 45.57 96.80 -52.06
N HIS A 715 46.66 96.03 -52.23
CA HIS A 715 47.89 96.45 -52.91
C HIS A 715 47.85 96.29 -54.45
N ARG A 716 46.65 96.33 -55.05
CA ARG A 716 46.43 96.07 -56.49
C ARG A 716 46.99 97.18 -57.39
N PRO A 717 47.90 96.87 -58.33
CA PRO A 717 48.48 97.87 -59.23
C PRO A 717 47.46 98.57 -60.14
N GLY A 718 47.75 99.83 -60.48
CA GLY A 718 46.92 100.68 -61.33
C GLY A 718 46.72 100.12 -62.74
N ILE A 719 45.62 100.48 -63.41
CA ILE A 719 45.16 99.85 -64.67
C ILE A 719 46.28 99.78 -65.73
N LEU A 720 47.01 100.88 -65.96
CA LEU A 720 48.12 100.95 -66.92
C LEU A 720 49.22 99.89 -66.66
N SER A 721 49.63 99.70 -65.41
CA SER A 721 50.67 98.71 -65.07
C SER A 721 50.25 97.26 -65.35
N ARG A 722 48.96 96.94 -65.19
CA ARG A 722 48.40 95.62 -65.49
C ARG A 722 48.23 95.38 -66.99
N VAL A 723 47.85 96.41 -67.76
CA VAL A 723 47.77 96.33 -69.23
C VAL A 723 49.16 96.18 -69.87
N LEU A 724 50.18 96.85 -69.32
CA LEU A 724 51.56 96.79 -69.80
C LEU A 724 52.36 95.57 -69.27
N ASN A 725 51.75 94.70 -68.46
CA ASN A 725 52.33 93.46 -67.94
C ASN A 725 53.79 93.62 -67.42
N ASN A 726 54.04 94.67 -66.64
CA ASN A 726 55.37 94.97 -66.11
C ASN A 726 55.76 94.06 -64.92
N ALA A 727 57.00 94.15 -64.44
CA ALA A 727 57.50 93.29 -63.37
C ALA A 727 56.66 93.37 -62.07
N ALA A 728 56.15 94.55 -61.72
CA ALA A 728 55.29 94.75 -60.55
C ALA A 728 53.89 94.13 -60.73
N ALA A 729 53.33 94.18 -61.94
CA ALA A 729 52.06 93.51 -62.24
C ALA A 729 52.18 91.99 -62.20
N ARG A 730 53.28 91.41 -62.71
CA ARG A 730 53.53 89.95 -62.67
C ARG A 730 53.77 89.44 -61.25
N SER A 731 54.58 90.12 -60.46
CA SER A 731 54.83 89.73 -59.06
C SER A 731 53.56 89.86 -58.20
N TRP A 732 52.77 90.93 -58.39
CA TRP A 732 51.46 91.06 -57.79
C TRP A 732 50.52 89.92 -58.18
N GLN A 733 50.40 89.62 -59.48
CA GLN A 733 49.44 88.62 -59.95
C GLN A 733 49.82 87.21 -59.50
N ALA A 734 51.11 86.85 -59.51
CA ALA A 734 51.59 85.60 -58.94
C ALA A 734 51.28 85.49 -57.44
N ALA A 735 51.56 86.53 -56.65
CA ALA A 735 51.25 86.54 -55.21
C ALA A 735 49.74 86.47 -54.92
N ASN A 736 48.93 87.18 -55.71
CA ASN A 736 47.48 87.19 -55.61
C ASN A 736 46.86 85.83 -55.98
N ASP A 737 47.35 85.17 -57.04
CA ASP A 737 46.81 83.88 -57.47
C ASP A 737 47.29 82.73 -56.55
N VAL A 738 48.48 82.84 -55.94
CA VAL A 738 48.89 82.01 -54.79
C VAL A 738 47.96 82.22 -53.58
N ALA A 739 47.63 83.48 -53.22
CA ALA A 739 46.72 83.76 -52.11
C ALA A 739 45.28 83.28 -52.37
N LYS A 740 44.81 83.29 -53.63
CA LYS A 740 43.53 82.65 -54.01
C LYS A 740 43.59 81.14 -53.84
N ALA A 741 44.67 80.50 -54.30
CA ALA A 741 44.84 79.06 -54.16
C ALA A 741 44.89 78.65 -52.68
N GLU A 742 45.67 79.35 -51.85
CA GLU A 742 45.74 79.13 -50.40
C GLU A 742 44.37 79.31 -49.73
N LEU A 743 43.57 80.32 -50.12
CA LEU A 743 42.21 80.48 -49.61
C LEU A 743 41.26 79.37 -50.09
N ALA A 744 41.40 78.86 -51.31
CA ALA A 744 40.59 77.75 -51.81
C ALA A 744 40.91 76.45 -51.05
N THR A 745 42.19 76.10 -50.90
CA THR A 745 42.63 74.88 -50.20
C THR A 745 42.31 74.94 -48.71
N SER A 746 42.50 76.10 -48.06
CA SER A 746 42.12 76.26 -46.64
C SER A 746 40.61 76.23 -46.40
N LYS A 747 39.78 76.73 -47.34
CA LYS A 747 38.32 76.56 -47.28
C LYS A 747 37.89 75.10 -47.46
N GLU A 748 38.51 74.37 -48.38
CA GLU A 748 38.21 72.94 -48.55
C GLU A 748 38.62 72.13 -47.30
N TYR A 749 39.78 72.45 -46.71
CA TYR A 749 40.23 71.88 -45.44
C TYR A 749 39.27 72.21 -44.29
N LEU A 750 38.79 73.46 -44.21
CA LEU A 750 37.79 73.90 -43.23
C LEU A 750 36.49 73.09 -43.33
N VAL A 751 35.93 72.91 -44.52
CA VAL A 751 34.70 72.09 -44.73
C VAL A 751 34.94 70.63 -44.33
N ARG A 752 36.09 70.05 -44.67
CA ARG A 752 36.45 68.68 -44.24
C ARG A 752 36.59 68.57 -42.71
N ALA A 753 37.20 69.57 -42.06
CA ALA A 753 37.34 69.63 -40.61
C ALA A 753 35.99 69.81 -39.90
N GLU A 754 35.08 70.62 -40.46
CA GLU A 754 33.72 70.84 -39.95
C GLU A 754 32.87 69.56 -40.03
N GLN A 755 32.93 68.85 -41.17
CA GLN A 755 32.30 67.54 -41.33
C GLN A 755 32.83 66.53 -40.31
N ALA A 756 34.16 66.43 -40.14
CA ALA A 756 34.78 65.54 -39.16
C ALA A 756 34.39 65.88 -37.71
N ALA A 757 34.36 67.17 -37.36
CA ALA A 757 33.95 67.65 -36.04
C ALA A 757 32.48 67.32 -35.75
N ASN A 758 31.57 67.48 -36.72
CA ASN A 758 30.16 67.11 -36.57
C ASN A 758 29.99 65.60 -36.38
N VAL A 759 30.67 64.75 -37.18
CA VAL A 759 30.63 63.29 -37.03
C VAL A 759 31.14 62.84 -35.65
N LYS A 760 32.24 63.42 -35.14
CA LYS A 760 32.75 63.09 -33.79
C LYS A 760 31.87 63.66 -32.67
N LYS A 761 31.27 64.84 -32.84
CA LYS A 761 30.28 65.41 -31.92
C LYS A 761 29.05 64.49 -31.78
N GLU A 762 28.53 63.96 -32.89
CA GLU A 762 27.46 62.96 -32.84
C GLU A 762 27.90 61.65 -32.18
N ALA A 763 29.11 61.16 -32.48
CA ALA A 763 29.64 59.95 -31.87
C ALA A 763 29.75 60.07 -30.34
N ASN A 764 30.25 61.21 -29.84
CA ASN A 764 30.25 61.52 -28.41
C ASN A 764 28.81 61.56 -27.84
N SER A 765 27.89 62.29 -28.49
CA SER A 765 26.47 62.32 -28.06
C SER A 765 25.83 60.93 -27.97
N ARG A 766 26.13 60.02 -28.91
CA ARG A 766 25.67 58.62 -28.88
C ARG A 766 26.33 57.82 -27.74
N ALA A 767 27.62 58.01 -27.48
CA ALA A 767 28.34 57.34 -26.41
C ALA A 767 27.84 57.77 -25.02
N VAL A 768 27.68 59.09 -24.80
CA VAL A 768 27.12 59.67 -23.57
C VAL A 768 25.69 59.17 -23.32
N ALA A 769 24.84 59.10 -24.35
CA ALA A 769 23.49 58.56 -24.23
C ALA A 769 23.50 57.07 -23.84
N THR A 770 24.39 56.28 -24.45
CA THR A 770 24.55 54.84 -24.15
C THR A 770 25.01 54.61 -22.71
N PHE A 771 26.05 55.35 -22.26
CA PHE A 771 26.51 55.32 -20.86
C PHE A 771 25.40 55.74 -19.89
N GLY A 772 24.65 56.80 -20.20
CA GLY A 772 23.52 57.25 -19.39
C GLY A 772 22.41 56.20 -19.25
N GLN A 773 22.09 55.48 -20.33
CA GLN A 773 21.11 54.40 -20.34
C GLN A 773 21.59 53.18 -19.54
N ILE A 774 22.85 52.76 -19.70
CA ILE A 774 23.42 51.64 -18.94
C ILE A 774 23.49 51.98 -17.45
N ARG A 775 23.85 53.21 -17.09
CA ARG A 775 23.84 53.68 -15.70
C ARG A 775 22.44 53.63 -15.09
N ALA A 776 21.43 54.16 -15.78
CA ALA A 776 20.03 54.08 -15.31
C ALA A 776 19.54 52.63 -15.12
N ASN A 777 19.97 51.71 -15.99
CA ASN A 777 19.69 50.28 -15.83
C ASN A 777 20.41 49.69 -14.60
N VAL A 778 21.67 50.04 -14.34
CA VAL A 778 22.43 49.65 -13.14
C VAL A 778 21.75 50.15 -11.87
N ASP A 779 21.37 51.43 -11.83
CA ASP A 779 20.72 52.04 -10.65
C ASP A 779 19.36 51.37 -10.36
N THR A 780 18.55 51.12 -11.40
CA THR A 780 17.27 50.41 -11.30
C THR A 780 17.46 48.97 -10.80
N LYS A 781 18.43 48.23 -11.36
CA LYS A 781 18.70 46.83 -10.99
C LYS A 781 19.30 46.70 -9.59
N ARG A 782 20.14 47.64 -9.17
CA ARG A 782 20.67 47.73 -7.80
C ARG A 782 19.54 47.95 -6.79
N ALA A 783 18.68 48.94 -7.02
CA ALA A 783 17.53 49.20 -6.15
C ALA A 783 16.61 47.97 -6.02
N ALA A 784 16.36 47.25 -7.12
CA ALA A 784 15.59 46.02 -7.11
C ALA A 784 16.28 44.86 -6.35
N LEU A 785 17.61 44.72 -6.48
CA LEU A 785 18.40 43.73 -5.76
C LEU A 785 18.44 44.01 -4.24
N ASP A 786 18.67 45.26 -3.86
CA ASP A 786 18.71 45.70 -2.46
C ASP A 786 17.33 45.53 -1.80
N GLN A 787 16.25 45.89 -2.50
CA GLN A 787 14.88 45.64 -2.06
C GLN A 787 14.59 44.13 -1.89
N ALA A 788 14.99 43.30 -2.86
CA ALA A 788 14.79 41.85 -2.81
C ALA A 788 15.55 41.21 -1.62
N LYS A 789 16.77 41.66 -1.35
CA LYS A 789 17.57 41.23 -0.20
C LYS A 789 16.94 41.66 1.13
N GLU A 790 16.40 42.87 1.22
CA GLU A 790 15.71 43.33 2.44
C GLU A 790 14.40 42.59 2.69
N GLU A 791 13.59 42.38 1.66
CA GLU A 791 12.36 41.59 1.76
C GLU A 791 12.65 40.15 2.20
N LEU A 792 13.72 39.53 1.66
CA LEU A 792 14.15 38.20 2.09
C LEU A 792 14.61 38.17 3.55
N ARG A 793 15.41 39.16 4.00
CA ARG A 793 15.84 39.26 5.42
C ARG A 793 14.64 39.39 6.36
N SER A 794 13.66 40.20 6.00
CA SER A 794 12.42 40.37 6.76
C SER A 794 11.63 39.06 6.87
N LEU A 795 11.41 38.36 5.76
CA LEU A 795 10.71 37.07 5.74
C LEU A 795 11.46 35.95 6.49
N GLN A 796 12.80 35.95 6.42
CA GLN A 796 13.64 35.02 7.20
C GLN A 796 13.51 35.26 8.71
N ALA A 797 13.43 36.52 9.14
CA ALA A 797 13.25 36.90 10.53
C ALA A 797 11.81 36.67 11.04
N GLU A 798 10.79 36.85 10.20
CA GLU A 798 9.38 36.62 10.58
C GLU A 798 9.06 35.12 10.79
N VAL A 799 9.51 34.26 9.86
CA VAL A 799 9.09 32.86 9.86
C VAL A 799 10.12 31.93 10.50
N GLY A 800 11.40 32.08 10.18
CA GLY A 800 12.43 31.10 10.54
C GLY A 800 12.20 29.70 9.93
N GLY A 801 13.04 28.72 10.30
CA GLY A 801 13.01 27.36 9.75
C GLY A 801 14.14 27.09 8.74
N THR A 802 14.10 25.92 8.09
CA THR A 802 15.20 25.48 7.19
C THR A 802 14.93 25.91 5.74
N PHE A 803 15.55 26.99 5.30
CA PHE A 803 15.48 27.48 3.92
C PHE A 803 16.32 26.58 2.98
N ILE A 804 15.84 26.38 1.74
CA ILE A 804 16.54 25.57 0.74
C ILE A 804 17.53 26.45 -0.03
N THR A 805 18.71 26.65 0.56
CA THR A 805 19.83 27.46 0.04
C THR A 805 21.03 26.59 -0.37
N SER A 806 22.09 27.22 -0.90
CA SER A 806 23.42 26.61 -1.04
C SER A 806 23.87 25.86 0.21
N ASP A 807 23.63 26.46 1.38
CA ASP A 807 24.15 26.01 2.67
C ASP A 807 23.40 24.76 3.14
N PHE A 808 22.09 24.70 2.86
CA PHE A 808 21.30 23.47 3.01
C PHE A 808 21.84 22.32 2.14
N PHE A 809 22.29 22.61 0.91
CA PHE A 809 22.96 21.63 0.05
C PHE A 809 24.43 21.35 0.43
N ALA A 810 25.02 22.15 1.32
CA ALA A 810 26.33 21.90 1.94
C ALA A 810 26.25 21.04 3.22
N LEU A 811 25.10 21.02 3.92
CA LEU A 811 24.87 20.18 5.11
C LEU A 811 25.20 18.70 4.84
N GLY A 812 25.75 18.01 5.84
CA GLY A 812 26.00 16.57 5.75
C GLY A 812 24.72 15.76 5.53
N HIS A 813 24.80 14.64 4.80
CA HIS A 813 23.63 13.82 4.43
C HIS A 813 22.70 13.53 5.61
N ALA A 814 23.25 13.10 6.76
CA ALA A 814 22.47 12.82 7.95
C ALA A 814 21.68 14.03 8.48
N GLU A 815 22.26 15.22 8.43
CA GLU A 815 21.63 16.46 8.91
C GLU A 815 20.57 16.93 7.93
N ARG A 816 20.91 16.97 6.64
CA ARG A 816 20.03 17.36 5.53
C ARG A 816 18.76 16.50 5.48
N GLN A 817 18.91 15.18 5.62
CA GLN A 817 17.77 14.26 5.64
C GLN A 817 16.88 14.45 6.88
N LYS A 818 17.46 14.74 8.05
CA LYS A 818 16.71 14.99 9.29
C LYS A 818 16.00 16.35 9.31
N ALA A 819 16.42 17.31 8.50
CA ALA A 819 15.85 18.65 8.44
C ALA A 819 14.40 18.66 7.96
N SER A 820 13.67 19.72 8.33
CA SER A 820 12.29 19.99 7.92
C SER A 820 12.26 21.27 7.06
N PRO A 821 12.12 21.14 5.74
CA PRO A 821 12.12 22.28 4.81
C PRO A 821 11.03 23.32 5.12
N TRP A 822 11.43 24.59 5.15
CA TRP A 822 10.64 25.83 5.31
C TRP A 822 9.80 26.00 6.58
N LEU A 823 9.32 24.92 7.20
CA LEU A 823 8.33 24.98 8.27
C LEU A 823 8.98 25.23 9.64
N ASN A 824 8.64 26.35 10.25
CA ASN A 824 8.78 26.54 11.70
C ASN A 824 7.65 25.81 12.47
N GLU A 825 7.77 25.74 13.80
CA GLU A 825 6.74 25.09 14.63
C GLU A 825 5.38 25.78 14.56
N GLU A 826 5.32 27.12 14.45
CA GLU A 826 4.05 27.87 14.37
C GLU A 826 3.25 27.47 13.13
N THR A 827 3.89 27.46 11.96
CA THR A 827 3.26 27.10 10.68
C THR A 827 2.87 25.62 10.65
N ALA A 828 3.68 24.74 11.25
CA ALA A 828 3.31 23.33 11.44
C ALA A 828 2.07 23.17 12.33
N ARG A 829 1.99 23.90 13.45
CA ARG A 829 0.82 23.91 14.35
C ARG A 829 -0.43 24.46 13.64
N LEU A 830 -0.32 25.54 12.87
CA LEU A 830 -1.44 26.09 12.10
C LEU A 830 -1.95 25.10 11.03
N ARG A 831 -1.06 24.37 10.34
CA ARG A 831 -1.43 23.28 9.43
C ARG A 831 -2.14 22.12 10.15
N ASN A 832 -1.79 21.83 11.41
CA ASN A 832 -2.53 20.88 12.23
C ASN A 832 -3.92 21.40 12.63
N ASP A 833 -4.02 22.67 13.05
CA ASP A 833 -5.28 23.28 13.47
C ASP A 833 -6.29 23.39 12.31
N LEU A 834 -5.81 23.49 11.06
CA LEU A 834 -6.68 23.41 9.89
C LEU A 834 -7.28 22.01 9.70
N PHE A 835 -6.53 20.94 9.96
CA PHE A 835 -7.08 19.58 9.93
C PHE A 835 -8.10 19.35 11.06
N GLU A 836 -7.85 19.86 12.26
CA GLU A 836 -8.84 19.82 13.35
C GLU A 836 -10.13 20.58 12.97
N ALA A 837 -10.00 21.74 12.34
CA ALA A 837 -11.13 22.49 11.79
C ALA A 837 -11.83 21.72 10.64
N ALA A 838 -11.10 20.99 9.80
CA ALA A 838 -11.66 20.14 8.75
C ALA A 838 -12.50 18.99 9.34
N MET A 839 -12.04 18.34 10.42
CA MET A 839 -12.80 17.30 11.12
C MET A 839 -14.06 17.87 11.81
N ALA A 840 -14.00 19.09 12.35
CA ALA A 840 -15.17 19.79 12.87
C ALA A 840 -16.19 20.13 11.76
N VAL A 841 -15.72 20.58 10.59
CA VAL A 841 -16.54 20.79 9.38
C VAL A 841 -17.24 19.49 8.99
N HIS A 842 -16.55 18.35 8.97
CA HIS A 842 -17.17 17.05 8.68
C HIS A 842 -18.25 16.66 9.68
N LYS A 843 -17.99 16.80 10.99
CA LYS A 843 -18.97 16.44 12.05
C LYS A 843 -20.24 17.27 11.93
N ALA A 844 -20.10 18.58 11.68
CA ALA A 844 -21.24 19.48 11.52
C ALA A 844 -21.97 19.30 10.18
N PHE A 845 -21.25 19.04 9.08
CA PHE A 845 -21.84 18.73 7.78
C PHE A 845 -22.69 17.46 7.85
N ALA A 846 -22.15 16.39 8.46
CA ALA A 846 -22.87 15.12 8.62
C ALA A 846 -24.11 15.27 9.53
N ALA A 847 -24.03 16.11 10.57
CA ALA A 847 -25.17 16.38 11.44
C ALA A 847 -26.29 17.19 10.76
N ALA A 848 -25.95 18.14 9.88
CA ALA A 848 -26.95 18.87 9.10
C ALA A 848 -27.55 18.00 7.97
N ALA A 849 -26.73 17.24 7.24
CA ALA A 849 -27.20 16.30 6.21
C ALA A 849 -27.75 14.97 6.79
N SER A 850 -28.29 14.97 8.01
CA SER A 850 -28.63 13.75 8.77
C SER A 850 -29.62 12.83 8.05
N LYS A 851 -30.65 13.39 7.41
CA LYS A 851 -31.73 12.61 6.77
C LYS A 851 -31.25 11.86 5.52
N PRO A 852 -30.63 12.49 4.49
CA PRO A 852 -30.11 11.75 3.35
C PRO A 852 -28.98 10.79 3.72
N ILE A 853 -28.09 11.17 4.66
CA ILE A 853 -27.03 10.28 5.17
C ILE A 853 -27.62 9.04 5.84
N ARG A 854 -28.55 9.20 6.79
CA ARG A 854 -29.22 8.07 7.48
C ARG A 854 -29.97 7.17 6.51
N HIS A 855 -30.55 7.72 5.45
CA HIS A 855 -31.27 6.94 4.45
C HIS A 855 -30.32 6.09 3.60
N ASN A 856 -29.28 6.68 3.01
CA ASN A 856 -28.29 5.96 2.22
C ASN A 856 -27.53 4.92 3.06
N LEU A 857 -27.11 5.27 4.27
CA LEU A 857 -26.39 4.35 5.15
C LEU A 857 -27.27 3.20 5.67
N ASN A 858 -28.56 3.42 5.92
CA ASN A 858 -29.48 2.32 6.26
C ASN A 858 -29.47 1.21 5.20
N VAL A 859 -29.43 1.57 3.92
CA VAL A 859 -29.42 0.60 2.81
C VAL A 859 -28.04 -0.04 2.63
N LEU A 860 -26.95 0.73 2.76
CA LEU A 860 -25.58 0.17 2.73
C LEU A 860 -25.34 -0.84 3.86
N MET A 861 -25.89 -0.57 5.04
CA MET A 861 -25.74 -1.43 6.22
C MET A 861 -26.58 -2.70 6.09
N ASP A 862 -27.79 -2.65 5.53
CA ASP A 862 -28.55 -3.87 5.24
C ASP A 862 -27.75 -4.80 4.31
N GLY A 863 -27.27 -4.28 3.18
CA GLY A 863 -26.59 -5.02 2.12
C GLY A 863 -25.06 -4.78 2.03
N PHE A 864 -24.32 -4.98 3.11
CA PHE A 864 -22.90 -4.56 3.21
C PHE A 864 -21.94 -5.39 2.30
N GLY A 865 -21.79 -4.93 1.06
CA GLY A 865 -21.05 -5.61 -0.03
C GLY A 865 -21.95 -6.38 -1.01
N THR A 866 -23.26 -6.11 -1.01
CA THR A 866 -24.27 -6.78 -1.84
C THR A 866 -24.02 -6.61 -3.35
N ARG A 867 -24.27 -7.69 -4.11
CA ARG A 867 -24.09 -7.72 -5.58
C ARG A 867 -25.19 -6.99 -6.37
N SER A 868 -26.39 -6.75 -5.83
CA SER A 868 -27.44 -5.94 -6.46
C SER A 868 -28.52 -5.48 -5.46
N LEU A 869 -29.08 -4.28 -5.65
CA LEU A 869 -30.26 -3.76 -4.94
C LEU A 869 -31.59 -4.10 -5.66
N GLY A 870 -31.57 -5.08 -6.56
CA GLY A 870 -32.74 -5.67 -7.22
C GLY A 870 -33.22 -4.95 -8.48
N SER A 871 -32.54 -3.89 -8.93
CA SER A 871 -32.74 -3.33 -10.29
C SER A 871 -31.52 -2.50 -10.74
N PRO A 872 -31.26 -2.36 -12.06
CA PRO A 872 -30.12 -1.61 -12.58
C PRO A 872 -30.05 -0.14 -12.11
N GLU A 873 -31.20 0.51 -11.98
CA GLU A 873 -31.31 1.93 -11.58
C GLU A 873 -30.96 2.13 -10.10
N ARG A 874 -31.10 1.08 -9.28
CA ARG A 874 -30.69 1.08 -7.87
C ARG A 874 -29.24 0.66 -7.73
N ASP A 875 -28.77 -0.30 -8.53
CA ASP A 875 -27.36 -0.69 -8.59
C ASP A 875 -26.46 0.50 -8.93
N ALA A 876 -26.88 1.35 -9.86
CA ALA A 876 -26.21 2.61 -10.21
C ALA A 876 -26.16 3.68 -9.09
N LEU A 877 -26.73 3.38 -7.92
CA LEU A 877 -26.65 4.22 -6.71
C LEU A 877 -25.71 3.64 -5.64
N ILE A 878 -25.26 2.38 -5.76
CA ILE A 878 -24.31 1.76 -4.82
C ILE A 878 -23.02 2.58 -4.64
N PRO A 879 -22.42 3.19 -5.68
CA PRO A 879 -21.26 4.08 -5.52
C PRO A 879 -21.56 5.34 -4.69
N HIS A 880 -22.78 5.88 -4.78
CA HIS A 880 -23.24 7.00 -3.95
C HIS A 880 -23.45 6.58 -2.49
N LEU A 881 -23.87 5.33 -2.23
CA LEU A 881 -23.95 4.78 -0.88
C LEU A 881 -22.56 4.68 -0.24
N TRP A 882 -21.57 4.15 -0.97
CA TRP A 882 -20.17 4.14 -0.53
C TRP A 882 -19.63 5.55 -0.29
N SER A 883 -19.84 6.47 -1.23
CA SER A 883 -19.46 7.89 -1.06
C SER A 883 -20.08 8.49 0.21
N THR A 884 -21.33 8.14 0.53
CA THR A 884 -22.00 8.57 1.77
C THR A 884 -21.31 8.03 3.03
N LEU A 885 -20.84 6.77 3.03
CA LEU A 885 -20.04 6.23 4.14
C LEU A 885 -18.73 6.99 4.29
N PHE A 886 -18.04 7.29 3.19
CA PHE A 886 -16.78 8.03 3.22
C PHE A 886 -16.92 9.45 3.77
N LEU A 887 -18.09 10.11 3.67
CA LEU A 887 -18.34 11.41 4.31
C LEU A 887 -18.30 11.33 5.84
N VAL A 888 -18.70 10.19 6.43
CA VAL A 888 -18.75 9.96 7.89
C VAL A 888 -17.49 9.24 8.39
N VAL A 889 -16.93 8.34 7.59
CA VAL A 889 -15.72 7.54 7.88
C VAL A 889 -14.72 7.73 6.74
N PRO A 890 -13.85 8.77 6.78
CA PRO A 890 -12.97 9.18 5.69
C PRO A 890 -12.14 8.09 5.01
N ALA A 891 -11.68 7.08 5.76
CA ALA A 891 -10.92 5.95 5.23
C ALA A 891 -11.54 4.59 5.57
N VAL A 892 -11.40 3.61 4.67
CA VAL A 892 -11.73 2.21 4.96
C VAL A 892 -10.59 1.30 4.51
N SER A 893 -10.34 0.21 5.23
CA SER A 893 -9.32 -0.76 4.84
C SER A 893 -9.87 -2.13 4.46
N THR A 894 -9.17 -2.75 3.50
CA THR A 894 -9.51 -4.06 2.94
C THR A 894 -8.23 -4.75 2.46
N THR A 895 -8.21 -6.08 2.47
CA THR A 895 -7.20 -6.79 1.67
C THR A 895 -7.55 -6.72 0.20
N PHE A 896 -6.54 -6.80 -0.69
CA PHE A 896 -6.74 -6.88 -2.14
C PHE A 896 -7.74 -7.98 -2.53
N ALA A 897 -7.61 -9.16 -1.92
CA ALA A 897 -8.54 -10.29 -2.05
C ALA A 897 -10.01 -9.96 -1.77
N SER A 898 -10.31 -8.96 -0.95
CA SER A 898 -11.69 -8.55 -0.63
C SER A 898 -12.22 -7.40 -1.50
N VAL A 899 -11.38 -6.72 -2.29
CA VAL A 899 -11.76 -5.56 -3.14
C VAL A 899 -12.84 -5.93 -4.14
N ALA A 900 -12.63 -7.00 -4.93
CA ALA A 900 -13.53 -7.41 -6.01
C ALA A 900 -14.97 -7.64 -5.54
N ARG A 901 -15.12 -8.19 -4.32
CA ARG A 901 -16.41 -8.46 -3.68
C ARG A 901 -17.00 -7.22 -3.01
N MET A 902 -16.21 -6.52 -2.19
CA MET A 902 -16.71 -5.38 -1.41
C MET A 902 -17.15 -4.21 -2.30
N PHE A 903 -16.43 -3.99 -3.41
CA PHE A 903 -16.69 -2.95 -4.40
C PHE A 903 -17.19 -3.56 -5.73
N SER A 904 -18.02 -4.59 -5.66
CA SER A 904 -18.50 -5.36 -6.83
C SER A 904 -19.26 -4.53 -7.87
N LYS A 905 -20.02 -3.53 -7.43
CA LYS A 905 -20.80 -2.57 -8.25
C LYS A 905 -20.20 -1.16 -8.29
N VAL A 906 -18.92 -1.00 -7.95
CA VAL A 906 -18.17 0.26 -8.13
C VAL A 906 -17.38 0.16 -9.43
N GLY A 907 -17.59 1.12 -10.32
CA GLY A 907 -17.00 1.16 -11.66
C GLY A 907 -15.54 1.64 -11.70
N PRO A 908 -14.96 1.74 -12.90
CA PRO A 908 -13.63 2.30 -13.09
C PRO A 908 -13.54 3.74 -12.58
N ALA A 909 -12.43 4.08 -11.91
CA ALA A 909 -12.11 5.41 -11.42
C ALA A 909 -13.20 6.11 -10.54
N GLU A 910 -14.13 5.38 -9.93
CA GLU A 910 -15.19 5.99 -9.11
C GLU A 910 -14.77 6.41 -7.70
N LEU A 911 -13.68 5.85 -7.16
CA LEU A 911 -13.14 6.17 -5.83
C LEU A 911 -11.96 7.15 -5.93
N GLY A 912 -11.85 8.06 -4.97
CA GLY A 912 -10.82 9.10 -4.95
C GLY A 912 -9.37 8.62 -4.89
N TRP A 913 -9.06 7.75 -3.92
CA TRP A 913 -7.69 7.43 -3.50
C TRP A 913 -7.52 5.98 -3.07
N LEU A 914 -6.46 5.35 -3.57
CA LEU A 914 -5.87 4.12 -3.06
C LEU A 914 -4.59 4.44 -2.28
N LEU A 915 -4.48 3.93 -1.05
CA LEU A 915 -3.26 3.93 -0.27
C LEU A 915 -2.84 2.47 -0.08
N VAL A 916 -1.76 2.03 -0.72
CA VAL A 916 -1.22 0.68 -0.53
C VAL A 916 -0.11 0.72 0.52
N ASP A 917 -0.14 -0.20 1.48
CA ASP A 917 0.97 -0.41 2.43
C ASP A 917 1.53 -1.85 2.34
N GLU A 918 2.81 -1.98 2.67
CA GLU A 918 3.65 -3.17 2.49
C GLU A 918 3.61 -3.75 1.06
N ALA A 919 3.52 -2.87 0.04
CA ALA A 919 3.35 -3.22 -1.38
C ALA A 919 4.46 -4.12 -1.97
N GLY A 920 5.66 -4.14 -1.36
CA GLY A 920 6.76 -5.04 -1.74
C GLY A 920 6.44 -6.53 -1.53
N GLN A 921 5.42 -6.84 -0.71
CA GLN A 921 4.95 -8.20 -0.42
C GLN A 921 3.73 -8.60 -1.28
N ALA A 922 3.23 -7.67 -2.11
CA ALA A 922 2.06 -7.91 -2.93
C ALA A 922 2.49 -8.40 -4.32
N LEU A 923 1.88 -9.51 -4.76
CA LEU A 923 1.97 -9.98 -6.15
C LEU A 923 1.53 -8.86 -7.10
N PRO A 924 2.21 -8.63 -8.23
CA PRO A 924 1.88 -7.56 -9.19
C PRO A 924 0.40 -7.51 -9.58
N GLN A 925 -0.23 -8.66 -9.80
CA GLN A 925 -1.64 -8.80 -10.17
C GLN A 925 -2.63 -8.44 -9.05
N ALA A 926 -2.24 -8.53 -7.77
CA ALA A 926 -3.15 -8.31 -6.65
C ALA A 926 -3.66 -6.86 -6.56
N ALA A 927 -2.85 -5.89 -6.98
CA ALA A 927 -3.22 -4.46 -6.96
C ALA A 927 -4.24 -4.06 -8.04
N VAL A 928 -4.36 -4.84 -9.13
CA VAL A 928 -5.13 -4.49 -10.33
C VAL A 928 -6.59 -4.14 -10.01
N GLY A 929 -7.26 -4.98 -9.20
CA GLY A 929 -8.66 -4.75 -8.82
C GLY A 929 -8.89 -3.44 -8.05
N ALA A 930 -7.91 -3.01 -7.25
CA ALA A 930 -7.98 -1.72 -6.58
C ALA A 930 -7.73 -0.57 -7.56
N LEU A 931 -6.66 -0.67 -8.37
CA LEU A 931 -6.24 0.35 -9.34
C LEU A 931 -7.31 0.66 -10.39
N ILE A 932 -8.10 -0.33 -10.85
CA ILE A 932 -9.26 -0.09 -11.72
C ILE A 932 -10.23 0.93 -11.10
N ARG A 933 -10.54 0.79 -9.81
CA ARG A 933 -11.64 1.53 -9.17
C ARG A 933 -11.24 2.90 -8.64
N THR A 934 -9.94 3.23 -8.61
CA THR A 934 -9.41 4.43 -7.95
C THR A 934 -8.73 5.40 -8.92
N LYS A 935 -9.03 6.70 -8.83
CA LYS A 935 -8.40 7.75 -9.66
C LYS A 935 -6.90 7.87 -9.39
N ARG A 936 -6.49 7.77 -8.12
CA ARG A 936 -5.14 8.07 -7.63
C ARG A 936 -4.65 6.94 -6.75
N ALA A 937 -3.36 6.61 -6.84
CA ALA A 937 -2.73 5.63 -5.97
C ALA A 937 -1.42 6.18 -5.35
N VAL A 938 -1.28 6.04 -4.02
CA VAL A 938 0.02 6.13 -3.34
C VAL A 938 0.41 4.72 -2.92
N VAL A 939 1.51 4.22 -3.45
CA VAL A 939 1.98 2.84 -3.23
C VAL A 939 3.23 2.88 -2.34
N VAL A 940 3.10 2.33 -1.14
CA VAL A 940 4.15 2.36 -0.12
C VAL A 940 4.56 0.93 0.26
N GLY A 941 5.86 0.71 0.34
CA GLY A 941 6.43 -0.61 0.54
C GLY A 941 7.95 -0.60 0.45
N ASP A 942 8.55 -1.78 0.52
CA ASP A 942 10.00 -1.95 0.38
C ASP A 942 10.30 -3.34 -0.19
N PRO A 943 10.87 -3.46 -1.41
CA PRO A 943 11.23 -4.75 -2.02
C PRO A 943 12.32 -5.51 -1.25
N ILE A 944 13.05 -4.86 -0.33
CA ILE A 944 14.13 -5.48 0.46
C ILE A 944 13.64 -5.95 1.86
N GLN A 945 12.32 -5.87 2.11
CA GLN A 945 11.67 -6.70 3.12
C GLN A 945 11.33 -8.10 2.53
N ILE A 946 10.29 -8.77 3.02
CA ILE A 946 9.85 -10.08 2.48
C ILE A 946 9.32 -9.89 1.05
N GLU A 947 9.75 -10.78 0.15
CA GLU A 947 9.30 -10.89 -1.25
C GLU A 947 7.86 -11.47 -1.33
N PRO A 948 7.11 -11.30 -2.44
CA PRO A 948 5.78 -11.88 -2.58
C PRO A 948 5.81 -13.41 -2.53
N VAL A 949 4.84 -14.02 -1.85
CA VAL A 949 4.73 -15.49 -1.72
C VAL A 949 4.03 -16.07 -2.95
N VAL A 950 4.75 -16.89 -3.73
CA VAL A 950 4.24 -17.61 -4.90
C VAL A 950 3.87 -19.05 -4.51
N VAL A 951 2.82 -19.62 -5.13
CA VAL A 951 2.33 -20.99 -4.87
C VAL A 951 2.91 -22.00 -5.86
N LEU A 952 3.11 -21.59 -7.12
CA LEU A 952 3.75 -22.38 -8.17
C LEU A 952 5.29 -22.26 -8.09
N PRO A 953 6.05 -23.21 -8.66
CA PRO A 953 7.50 -23.09 -8.79
C PRO A 953 7.89 -21.94 -9.72
N ASP A 954 8.89 -21.16 -9.33
CA ASP A 954 9.42 -19.99 -10.05
C ASP A 954 9.64 -20.30 -11.55
N GLN A 955 10.30 -21.43 -11.84
CA GLN A 955 10.56 -21.94 -13.20
C GLN A 955 9.31 -22.05 -14.09
N LEU A 956 8.17 -22.47 -13.52
CA LEU A 956 6.91 -22.61 -14.25
C LEU A 956 6.26 -21.25 -14.50
N THR A 957 6.32 -20.34 -13.52
CA THR A 957 5.78 -18.98 -13.68
C THR A 957 6.61 -18.15 -14.66
N ASP A 958 7.93 -18.32 -14.66
CA ASP A 958 8.84 -17.69 -15.63
C ASP A 958 8.60 -18.24 -17.04
N ALA A 959 8.47 -19.56 -17.20
CA ALA A 959 8.10 -20.18 -18.47
C ALA A 959 6.75 -19.68 -18.99
N ILE A 960 5.73 -19.53 -18.12
CA ILE A 960 4.44 -18.93 -18.50
C ILE A 960 4.64 -17.49 -19.00
N CYS A 961 5.38 -16.65 -18.28
CA CYS A 961 5.68 -15.27 -18.73
C CYS A 961 6.38 -15.25 -20.09
N LEU A 962 7.44 -16.04 -20.28
CA LEU A 962 8.17 -16.13 -21.54
C LEU A 962 7.25 -16.58 -22.69
N ARG A 963 6.37 -17.56 -22.48
CA ARG A 963 5.38 -18.02 -23.49
C ARG A 963 4.32 -16.96 -23.87
N PHE A 964 4.15 -15.91 -23.08
CA PHE A 964 3.35 -14.72 -23.43
C PHE A 964 4.19 -13.54 -23.97
N GLY A 965 5.51 -13.71 -24.14
CA GLY A 965 6.44 -12.65 -24.56
C GLY A 965 6.66 -11.60 -23.47
N ILE A 966 6.57 -11.99 -22.19
CA ILE A 966 6.68 -11.12 -21.02
C ILE A 966 7.99 -11.39 -20.28
N ASP A 967 8.67 -10.33 -19.87
CA ASP A 967 9.87 -10.38 -19.04
C ASP A 967 9.50 -10.73 -17.58
N PRO A 968 9.89 -11.93 -17.07
CA PRO A 968 9.58 -12.31 -15.70
C PRO A 968 10.29 -11.44 -14.66
N THR A 969 11.45 -10.85 -14.97
CA THR A 969 12.17 -9.98 -14.03
C THR A 969 11.42 -8.67 -13.75
N ILE A 970 10.55 -8.26 -14.68
CA ILE A 970 9.75 -7.03 -14.61
C ILE A 970 8.34 -7.29 -14.07
N PHE A 971 7.70 -8.39 -14.46
CA PHE A 971 6.27 -8.64 -14.21
C PHE A 971 5.94 -9.89 -13.40
N ASN A 972 6.89 -10.79 -13.12
CA ASN A 972 6.66 -12.01 -12.34
C ASN A 972 7.24 -11.92 -10.91
N ALA A 973 6.54 -12.50 -9.94
CA ALA A 973 7.06 -12.68 -8.58
C ALA A 973 7.96 -13.94 -8.51
N PRO A 974 8.96 -14.00 -7.61
CA PRO A 974 9.26 -13.03 -6.54
C PRO A 974 10.07 -11.80 -6.98
N SER A 975 10.61 -11.77 -8.21
CA SER A 975 11.44 -10.68 -8.72
C SER A 975 10.71 -9.33 -8.79
N ALA A 976 9.43 -9.35 -9.13
CA ALA A 976 8.55 -8.19 -9.17
C ALA A 976 7.48 -8.23 -8.07
N SER A 977 7.03 -7.04 -7.67
CA SER A 977 5.97 -6.81 -6.69
C SER A 977 5.14 -5.60 -7.09
N ALA A 978 4.01 -5.35 -6.43
CA ALA A 978 3.23 -4.13 -6.67
C ALA A 978 4.03 -2.85 -6.38
N GLN A 979 5.07 -2.91 -5.53
CA GLN A 979 6.01 -1.81 -5.34
C GLN A 979 6.88 -1.57 -6.57
N THR A 980 7.53 -2.60 -7.15
CA THR A 980 8.50 -2.40 -8.25
C THR A 980 7.83 -1.93 -9.55
N LEU A 981 6.59 -2.35 -9.81
CA LEU A 981 5.80 -1.79 -10.90
C LEU A 981 5.52 -0.30 -10.67
N ALA A 982 5.08 0.07 -9.46
CA ALA A 982 4.83 1.47 -9.11
C ALA A 982 6.10 2.35 -9.13
N ASP A 983 7.24 1.83 -8.67
CA ASP A 983 8.55 2.49 -8.71
C ASP A 983 8.96 2.87 -10.15
N SER A 984 8.59 2.04 -11.12
CA SER A 984 8.81 2.32 -12.56
C SER A 984 7.78 3.24 -13.20
N ALA A 985 6.63 3.47 -12.55
CA ALA A 985 5.51 4.26 -13.07
C ALA A 985 5.54 5.74 -12.65
N THR A 986 6.34 6.09 -11.65
CA THR A 986 6.43 7.43 -11.06
C THR A 986 7.55 8.30 -11.65
N GLU A 987 7.41 9.62 -11.53
CA GLU A 987 8.29 10.63 -12.16
C GLU A 987 9.44 11.08 -11.23
N TYR A 988 9.40 10.71 -9.95
CA TYR A 988 10.41 11.06 -8.94
C TYR A 988 10.85 9.82 -8.17
N PHE A 989 12.16 9.56 -8.20
CA PHE A 989 12.77 8.32 -7.73
C PHE A 989 14.05 8.59 -6.92
N GLY A 990 14.61 7.55 -6.33
CA GLY A 990 15.96 7.53 -5.79
C GLY A 990 16.70 6.26 -6.17
N THR A 991 18.04 6.28 -6.07
CA THR A 991 18.89 5.15 -6.47
C THR A 991 19.73 4.66 -5.30
N PHE A 992 19.78 3.34 -5.12
CA PHE A 992 20.69 2.64 -4.23
C PHE A 992 21.73 1.91 -5.09
N GLU A 993 22.98 2.35 -5.04
CA GLU A 993 24.09 1.72 -5.79
C GLU A 993 24.55 0.45 -5.07
N THR A 994 24.05 -0.71 -5.50
CA THR A 994 24.36 -2.00 -4.86
C THR A 994 25.50 -2.72 -5.58
N LYS A 995 26.10 -3.72 -4.93
CA LYS A 995 27.11 -4.62 -5.53
C LYS A 995 26.61 -5.41 -6.75
N PHE A 996 25.30 -5.44 -6.99
CA PHE A 996 24.66 -6.13 -8.11
C PHE A 996 24.06 -5.15 -9.13
N GLY A 997 24.38 -3.86 -9.01
CA GLY A 997 23.89 -2.78 -9.88
C GLY A 997 23.01 -1.76 -9.15
N ALA A 998 22.65 -0.70 -9.86
CA ALA A 998 21.78 0.37 -9.38
C ALA A 998 20.35 -0.14 -9.18
N ARG A 999 19.82 -0.04 -7.95
CA ARG A 999 18.40 -0.25 -7.66
C ARG A 999 17.68 1.09 -7.57
N GLU A 1000 16.91 1.41 -8.60
CA GLU A 1000 15.94 2.52 -8.54
C GLU A 1000 14.70 2.13 -7.74
N VAL A 1001 14.16 3.07 -6.98
CA VAL A 1001 12.89 2.96 -6.25
C VAL A 1001 12.15 4.30 -6.24
N GLY A 1002 10.84 4.31 -5.96
CA GLY A 1002 10.07 5.53 -5.69
C GLY A 1002 10.60 6.31 -4.48
N VAL A 1003 10.02 7.48 -4.20
CA VAL A 1003 10.55 8.48 -3.24
C VAL A 1003 11.04 7.82 -1.93
N PRO A 1004 12.36 7.82 -1.64
CA PRO A 1004 12.90 6.97 -0.58
C PRO A 1004 12.87 7.66 0.79
N LEU A 1005 12.25 7.02 1.78
CA LEU A 1005 12.19 7.51 3.16
C LEU A 1005 13.40 7.02 3.94
N LEU A 1006 14.39 7.90 4.17
CA LEU A 1006 15.69 7.52 4.73
C LEU A 1006 15.84 7.70 6.26
N VAL A 1007 14.97 8.49 6.93
CA VAL A 1007 15.15 8.84 8.36
C VAL A 1007 14.49 7.82 9.28
N HIS A 1008 15.31 6.96 9.89
CA HIS A 1008 14.91 5.84 10.73
C HIS A 1008 14.69 6.24 12.20
N ARG A 1009 13.62 5.73 12.84
CA ARG A 1009 13.25 6.06 14.23
C ARG A 1009 12.81 4.86 15.10
N ARG A 1010 12.95 3.61 14.64
CA ARG A 1010 12.43 2.40 15.33
C ARG A 1010 13.49 1.66 16.15
N CYS A 1011 14.57 1.27 15.48
CA CYS A 1011 15.58 0.35 15.98
C CYS A 1011 16.78 1.13 16.53
N SER A 1012 17.21 0.77 17.73
CA SER A 1012 18.51 1.14 18.28
C SER A 1012 19.62 0.40 17.53
N ASP A 1013 20.86 0.83 17.70
CA ASP A 1013 22.02 0.05 17.26
C ASP A 1013 22.26 -1.16 18.19
N PRO A 1014 22.84 -2.27 17.68
CA PRO A 1014 23.40 -2.47 16.34
C PRO A 1014 22.36 -2.80 15.24
N MET A 1015 21.08 -3.01 15.57
CA MET A 1015 20.07 -3.45 14.59
C MET A 1015 19.89 -2.46 13.43
N PHE A 1016 19.98 -1.16 13.70
CA PHE A 1016 20.00 -0.13 12.65
C PHE A 1016 21.24 -0.26 11.75
N ALA A 1017 22.46 -0.23 12.30
CA ALA A 1017 23.70 -0.37 11.54
C ALA A 1017 23.75 -1.65 10.67
N ILE A 1018 23.36 -2.81 11.23
CA ILE A 1018 23.30 -4.07 10.47
C ILE A 1018 22.32 -3.93 9.29
N SER A 1019 21.08 -3.47 9.54
CA SER A 1019 20.05 -3.30 8.51
C SER A 1019 20.50 -2.33 7.41
N ASN A 1020 21.04 -1.17 7.78
CA ASN A 1020 21.51 -0.14 6.88
C ASN A 1020 22.66 -0.64 5.98
N SER A 1021 23.59 -1.43 6.54
CA SER A 1021 24.74 -1.97 5.82
C SER A 1021 24.44 -3.20 4.95
N ILE A 1022 23.34 -3.92 5.13
CA ILE A 1022 23.01 -5.11 4.30
C ILE A 1022 21.96 -4.86 3.21
N ALA A 1023 21.13 -3.82 3.35
CA ALA A 1023 19.94 -3.63 2.50
C ALA A 1023 19.82 -2.23 1.85
N TYR A 1024 20.45 -1.22 2.45
CA TYR A 1024 20.22 0.20 2.12
C TYR A 1024 21.52 0.99 1.89
N GLU A 1025 22.63 0.29 1.66
CA GLU A 1025 23.95 0.86 1.28
C GLU A 1025 24.45 1.99 2.20
N ASN A 1026 24.10 1.92 3.49
CA ASN A 1026 24.37 2.93 4.52
C ASN A 1026 23.67 4.29 4.32
N LEU A 1027 22.69 4.39 3.41
CA LEU A 1027 21.99 5.63 3.06
C LEU A 1027 20.87 6.02 4.05
N MET A 1028 20.39 5.10 4.91
CA MET A 1028 19.47 5.47 5.99
C MET A 1028 20.18 6.27 7.09
N VAL A 1029 19.41 7.06 7.83
CA VAL A 1029 19.89 7.98 8.86
C VAL A 1029 19.21 7.70 10.19
N GLN A 1030 19.99 7.44 11.24
CA GLN A 1030 19.47 7.26 12.60
C GLN A 1030 18.94 8.59 13.17
N ALA A 1031 17.70 8.56 13.66
CA ALA A 1031 17.04 9.68 14.34
C ALA A 1031 16.21 9.21 15.55
N LYS A 1032 16.41 7.98 16.03
CA LYS A 1032 15.82 7.48 17.28
C LYS A 1032 16.55 8.06 18.51
N PRO A 1033 15.84 8.59 19.53
CA PRO A 1033 16.43 8.95 20.82
C PRO A 1033 16.74 7.70 21.67
N GLY A 1034 17.76 7.80 22.53
CA GLY A 1034 18.14 6.72 23.44
C GLY A 1034 16.99 6.29 24.37
N SER A 1035 16.81 4.98 24.53
CA SER A 1035 15.67 4.38 25.24
C SER A 1035 16.13 3.34 26.28
N GLN A 1036 15.45 3.26 27.43
CA GLN A 1036 15.65 2.17 28.40
C GLN A 1036 15.04 0.86 27.88
N SER A 1037 15.51 -0.30 28.37
CA SER A 1037 15.04 -1.61 27.91
C SER A 1037 15.24 -2.66 29.00
N ALA A 1038 14.17 -3.02 29.71
CA ALA A 1038 14.21 -4.01 30.78
C ALA A 1038 14.72 -5.38 30.29
N ILE A 1039 14.49 -5.75 29.02
CA ILE A 1039 15.05 -6.97 28.43
C ILE A 1039 16.56 -6.86 28.25
N ARG A 1040 17.07 -5.72 27.75
CA ARG A 1040 18.52 -5.47 27.59
C ARG A 1040 19.23 -5.35 28.93
N ASP A 1041 18.58 -4.76 29.92
CA ASP A 1041 19.12 -4.61 31.28
C ASP A 1041 19.15 -5.97 32.01
N CYS A 1042 18.23 -6.90 31.70
CA CYS A 1042 18.20 -8.26 32.24
C CYS A 1042 19.10 -9.28 31.50
N LEU A 1043 19.18 -9.21 30.17
CA LEU A 1043 19.93 -10.17 29.34
C LEU A 1043 21.32 -9.66 28.91
N GLY A 1044 21.64 -8.39 29.19
CA GLY A 1044 22.84 -7.71 28.73
C GLY A 1044 22.71 -7.20 27.29
N GLN A 1045 23.79 -6.57 26.78
CA GLN A 1045 23.82 -6.02 25.42
C GLN A 1045 23.55 -7.06 24.33
N SER A 1046 23.05 -6.59 23.19
CA SER A 1046 22.89 -7.35 21.95
C SER A 1046 24.19 -8.09 21.61
N ARG A 1047 24.10 -9.37 21.26
CA ARG A 1047 25.27 -10.22 20.98
C ARG A 1047 24.92 -11.49 20.21
N TRP A 1048 25.95 -12.15 19.71
CA TRP A 1048 25.89 -13.56 19.32
C TRP A 1048 26.13 -14.46 20.54
N ILE A 1049 25.19 -15.38 20.80
CA ILE A 1049 25.31 -16.47 21.76
C ILE A 1049 25.67 -17.73 20.96
N ASP A 1050 26.96 -18.08 20.97
CA ASP A 1050 27.49 -19.20 20.19
C ASP A 1050 27.08 -20.55 20.79
N VAL A 1051 26.75 -21.51 19.92
CA VAL A 1051 26.26 -22.85 20.29
C VAL A 1051 26.80 -23.86 19.27
N GLU A 1052 27.89 -24.56 19.59
CA GLU A 1052 28.44 -25.67 18.77
C GLU A 1052 27.70 -27.01 19.01
N GLY A 1053 26.38 -26.96 19.14
CA GLY A 1053 25.51 -28.13 19.33
C GLY A 1053 25.33 -28.99 18.07
N ARG A 1054 24.60 -30.11 18.19
CA ARG A 1054 24.28 -31.02 17.06
C ARG A 1054 22.77 -31.10 16.80
N GLY A 1055 22.38 -31.49 15.58
CA GLY A 1055 20.98 -31.38 15.20
C GLY A 1055 20.49 -32.18 14.00
N GLN A 1056 19.23 -32.65 14.11
CA GLN A 1056 18.48 -33.29 13.03
C GLN A 1056 17.60 -32.28 12.30
N ASP A 1057 17.50 -32.38 10.97
CA ASP A 1057 16.59 -31.59 10.12
C ASP A 1057 16.67 -30.06 10.28
N LYS A 1058 17.82 -29.56 10.73
CA LYS A 1058 18.16 -28.16 11.11
C LYS A 1058 17.76 -27.74 12.54
N TRP A 1059 17.09 -28.59 13.32
CA TRP A 1059 16.81 -28.35 14.74
C TRP A 1059 18.02 -28.71 15.61
N CYS A 1060 18.45 -27.78 16.47
CA CYS A 1060 19.46 -27.99 17.51
C CYS A 1060 18.76 -27.88 18.87
N GLN A 1061 18.89 -28.90 19.73
CA GLN A 1061 18.26 -28.87 21.06
C GLN A 1061 18.92 -27.82 21.97
N ASP A 1062 20.25 -27.72 21.90
CA ASP A 1062 21.05 -26.82 22.73
C ASP A 1062 20.72 -25.33 22.47
N GLU A 1063 20.44 -24.98 21.20
CA GLU A 1063 19.92 -23.65 20.83
C GLU A 1063 18.55 -23.38 21.46
N GLY A 1064 17.68 -24.40 21.49
CA GLY A 1064 16.38 -24.33 22.14
C GLY A 1064 16.49 -24.07 23.64
N ASP A 1065 17.37 -24.80 24.32
CA ASP A 1065 17.53 -24.68 25.78
C ASP A 1065 18.15 -23.33 26.18
N VAL A 1066 19.06 -22.76 25.36
CA VAL A 1066 19.54 -21.37 25.51
C VAL A 1066 18.39 -20.35 25.44
N VAL A 1067 17.39 -20.55 24.58
CA VAL A 1067 16.20 -19.68 24.50
C VAL A 1067 15.36 -19.80 25.78
N VAL A 1068 15.15 -21.01 26.29
CA VAL A 1068 14.41 -21.23 27.55
C VAL A 1068 15.14 -20.57 28.72
N ASP A 1069 16.48 -20.66 28.79
CA ASP A 1069 17.27 -20.01 29.85
C ASP A 1069 17.27 -18.47 29.77
N CYS A 1070 17.21 -17.89 28.57
CA CYS A 1070 16.99 -16.44 28.43
C CYS A 1070 15.61 -16.03 28.99
N LEU A 1071 14.56 -16.81 28.70
CA LEU A 1071 13.22 -16.57 29.25
C LEU A 1071 13.19 -16.79 30.78
N ARG A 1072 13.91 -17.79 31.32
CA ARG A 1072 14.02 -18.03 32.78
C ARG A 1072 14.61 -16.81 33.51
N ARG A 1073 15.63 -16.18 32.93
CA ARG A 1073 16.23 -14.95 33.48
C ARG A 1073 15.24 -13.78 33.49
N LEU A 1074 14.51 -13.57 32.39
CA LEU A 1074 13.44 -12.56 32.32
C LEU A 1074 12.33 -12.83 33.34
N ARG A 1075 11.95 -14.09 33.58
CA ARG A 1075 10.95 -14.44 34.58
C ARG A 1075 11.45 -14.19 36.00
N ALA A 1076 12.72 -14.48 36.28
CA ALA A 1076 13.35 -14.24 37.57
C ALA A 1076 13.53 -12.74 37.91
N SER A 1077 13.71 -11.88 36.91
CA SER A 1077 13.76 -10.41 37.09
C SER A 1077 12.39 -9.74 37.11
N GLY A 1078 11.29 -10.48 36.95
CA GLY A 1078 9.93 -9.94 36.84
C GLY A 1078 9.66 -9.20 35.52
N CYS A 1079 10.55 -9.31 34.53
CA CYS A 1079 10.40 -8.67 33.24
C CYS A 1079 9.27 -9.32 32.42
N VAL A 1080 8.43 -8.48 31.80
CA VAL A 1080 7.42 -8.94 30.84
C VAL A 1080 8.12 -9.32 29.53
N PRO A 1081 7.88 -10.50 28.94
CA PRO A 1081 8.60 -10.97 27.74
C PRO A 1081 8.08 -10.28 26.47
N ASN A 1082 8.33 -8.98 26.34
CA ASN A 1082 7.99 -8.20 25.15
C ASN A 1082 9.02 -8.41 24.02
N LEU A 1083 9.17 -9.66 23.59
CA LEU A 1083 10.09 -10.05 22.53
C LEU A 1083 9.41 -10.88 21.44
N TYR A 1084 10.15 -11.17 20.37
CA TYR A 1084 9.83 -12.22 19.40
C TYR A 1084 10.95 -13.27 19.36
N ILE A 1085 10.59 -14.53 19.13
CA ILE A 1085 11.53 -15.63 18.91
C ILE A 1085 11.40 -16.02 17.44
N VAL A 1086 12.42 -15.70 16.65
CA VAL A 1086 12.40 -15.72 15.18
C VAL A 1086 13.41 -16.77 14.69
N THR A 1087 13.12 -17.43 13.56
CA THR A 1087 14.04 -18.38 12.94
C THR A 1087 13.90 -18.41 11.41
N PRO A 1088 14.94 -18.79 10.63
CA PRO A 1088 14.79 -19.04 9.20
C PRO A 1088 13.89 -20.23 8.85
N PHE A 1089 13.72 -21.22 9.74
CA PHE A 1089 13.19 -22.55 9.38
C PHE A 1089 11.92 -22.95 10.15
N VAL A 1090 10.90 -23.44 9.41
CA VAL A 1090 9.61 -23.88 9.97
C VAL A 1090 9.77 -24.99 11.02
N VAL A 1091 10.66 -25.95 10.76
CA VAL A 1091 11.00 -27.05 11.69
C VAL A 1091 11.57 -26.54 13.02
N VAL A 1092 12.42 -25.52 13.00
CA VAL A 1092 12.98 -24.89 14.22
C VAL A 1092 11.87 -24.14 14.98
N GLN A 1093 11.01 -23.42 14.26
CA GLN A 1093 9.83 -22.77 14.84
C GLN A 1093 8.95 -23.78 15.59
N ASP A 1094 8.60 -24.89 14.95
CA ASP A 1094 7.62 -25.82 15.51
C ASP A 1094 8.19 -26.65 16.66
N ARG A 1095 9.50 -26.96 16.64
CA ARG A 1095 10.22 -27.53 17.80
C ARG A 1095 10.37 -26.54 18.96
N LEU A 1096 10.64 -25.25 18.72
CA LEU A 1096 10.60 -24.22 19.76
C LEU A 1096 9.21 -24.11 20.41
N ARG A 1097 8.14 -24.16 19.59
CA ARG A 1097 6.76 -24.14 20.08
C ARG A 1097 6.40 -25.39 20.88
N GLU A 1098 6.94 -26.55 20.54
CA GLU A 1098 6.81 -27.79 21.31
C GLU A 1098 7.56 -27.69 22.66
N LEU A 1099 8.82 -27.28 22.64
CA LEU A 1099 9.68 -27.11 23.81
C LEU A 1099 9.08 -26.13 24.84
N LEU A 1100 8.68 -24.94 24.39
CA LEU A 1100 8.13 -23.88 25.26
C LEU A 1100 6.76 -24.24 25.85
N ARG A 1101 5.98 -25.11 25.19
CA ARG A 1101 4.74 -25.67 25.76
C ARG A 1101 5.02 -26.77 26.78
N ARG A 1102 6.11 -27.53 26.61
CA ARG A 1102 6.51 -28.61 27.53
C ARG A 1102 7.14 -28.08 28.83
N ASP A 1103 7.86 -26.96 28.77
CA ASP A 1103 8.58 -26.41 29.94
C ASP A 1103 7.65 -25.72 30.96
N GLY A 1104 6.43 -25.33 30.57
CA GLY A 1104 5.48 -24.61 31.44
C GLY A 1104 5.90 -23.17 31.81
N LEU A 1105 7.06 -22.71 31.33
CA LEU A 1105 7.68 -21.44 31.74
C LEU A 1105 6.81 -20.19 31.53
N LEU A 1106 5.82 -20.25 30.64
CA LEU A 1106 4.96 -19.12 30.30
C LEU A 1106 3.68 -19.04 31.17
N GLU A 1107 3.44 -20.02 32.05
CA GLU A 1107 2.32 -20.01 32.99
C GLU A 1107 2.41 -18.83 33.98
N GLY A 1108 1.41 -17.94 33.93
CA GLY A 1108 1.34 -16.73 34.76
C GLY A 1108 1.94 -15.46 34.14
N TRP A 1109 2.43 -15.52 32.90
CA TRP A 1109 2.96 -14.35 32.16
C TRP A 1109 1.95 -13.69 31.21
N GLY A 1110 0.72 -14.20 31.14
CA GLY A 1110 -0.40 -13.67 30.35
C GLY A 1110 -1.62 -14.60 30.40
N ASP A 1111 -2.74 -14.18 29.82
CA ASP A 1111 -4.03 -14.88 29.92
C ASP A 1111 -4.06 -16.25 29.21
N ASP A 1112 -3.31 -16.40 28.12
CA ASP A 1112 -3.12 -17.68 27.41
C ASP A 1112 -1.67 -17.88 26.92
N PRO A 1113 -0.89 -18.77 27.56
CA PRO A 1113 0.42 -19.20 27.08
C PRO A 1113 0.42 -19.79 25.66
N TYR A 1114 -0.66 -20.46 25.23
CA TYR A 1114 -0.72 -21.11 23.91
C TYR A 1114 -0.80 -20.08 22.78
N SER A 1115 -1.65 -19.07 22.93
CA SER A 1115 -1.71 -17.87 22.08
C SER A 1115 -0.34 -17.20 22.02
N TRP A 1116 0.28 -16.90 23.17
CA TRP A 1116 1.60 -16.24 23.21
C TRP A 1116 2.63 -17.02 22.38
N VAL A 1117 2.76 -18.34 22.59
CA VAL A 1117 3.68 -19.19 21.82
C VAL A 1117 3.37 -19.17 20.32
N ARG A 1118 2.09 -19.24 19.93
CA ARG A 1118 1.66 -19.24 18.52
C ARG A 1118 1.96 -17.91 17.83
N GLU A 1119 1.85 -16.80 18.56
CA GLU A 1119 1.98 -15.45 18.02
C GLU A 1119 3.36 -14.82 18.13
N ARG A 1120 4.18 -15.27 19.09
CA ARG A 1120 5.51 -14.71 19.41
C ARG A 1120 6.68 -15.59 18.96
N VAL A 1121 6.43 -16.87 18.67
CA VAL A 1121 7.43 -17.81 18.15
C VAL A 1121 7.10 -18.14 16.69
N GLY A 1122 8.02 -17.90 15.76
CA GLY A 1122 7.71 -17.99 14.33
C GLY A 1122 8.89 -17.92 13.38
N THR A 1123 8.65 -18.27 12.11
CA THR A 1123 9.53 -17.82 11.02
C THR A 1123 9.37 -16.30 10.78
N VAL A 1124 10.26 -15.71 9.99
CA VAL A 1124 10.28 -14.27 9.68
C VAL A 1124 8.91 -13.74 9.18
N HIS A 1125 8.15 -14.55 8.43
CA HIS A 1125 6.77 -14.25 7.99
C HIS A 1125 5.75 -14.07 9.14
N THR A 1126 5.96 -14.72 10.29
CA THR A 1126 5.04 -14.66 11.44
C THR A 1126 5.07 -13.28 12.13
N VAL A 1127 6.24 -12.64 12.11
CA VAL A 1127 6.54 -11.36 12.78
C VAL A 1127 6.51 -10.16 11.84
N GLN A 1128 6.23 -10.38 10.56
CA GLN A 1128 5.99 -9.38 9.53
C GLN A 1128 4.93 -8.37 9.97
N GLY A 1129 5.18 -7.07 9.73
CA GLY A 1129 4.30 -5.97 10.18
C GLY A 1129 4.20 -5.76 11.69
N ARG A 1130 4.88 -6.58 12.52
CA ARG A 1130 4.94 -6.46 13.99
C ARG A 1130 6.30 -5.91 14.44
N GLU A 1131 6.41 -5.56 15.72
CA GLU A 1131 7.61 -5.03 16.39
C GLU A 1131 7.55 -5.34 17.89
N ALA A 1132 8.71 -5.48 18.54
CA ALA A 1132 8.84 -5.76 19.97
C ALA A 1132 10.06 -5.06 20.56
N GLU A 1133 10.24 -5.09 21.89
CA GLU A 1133 11.43 -4.53 22.54
C GLU A 1133 12.69 -5.28 22.10
N ALA A 1134 12.65 -6.61 22.10
CA ALA A 1134 13.78 -7.46 21.72
C ALA A 1134 13.41 -8.55 20.69
N VAL A 1135 14.44 -9.12 20.04
CA VAL A 1135 14.33 -10.34 19.22
C VAL A 1135 15.38 -11.36 19.66
N ILE A 1136 14.96 -12.61 19.85
CA ILE A 1136 15.86 -13.76 19.91
C ILE A 1136 15.80 -14.44 18.53
N PHE A 1137 16.92 -14.48 17.80
CA PHE A 1137 17.00 -15.03 16.45
C PHE A 1137 17.75 -16.37 16.48
N VAL A 1138 16.98 -17.46 16.40
CA VAL A 1138 17.46 -18.85 16.48
C VAL A 1138 17.76 -19.36 15.08
N LEU A 1139 19.04 -19.60 14.81
CA LEU A 1139 19.53 -19.85 13.46
C LEU A 1139 19.27 -21.29 13.00
N GLY A 1140 19.49 -22.27 13.88
CA GLY A 1140 19.51 -23.68 13.53
C GLY A 1140 20.56 -24.00 12.46
N ALA A 1141 20.31 -25.06 11.70
CA ALA A 1141 21.23 -25.64 10.72
C ALA A 1141 22.66 -25.88 11.27
N PRO A 1142 22.81 -26.58 12.42
CA PRO A 1142 24.07 -26.67 13.16
C PRO A 1142 25.13 -27.57 12.50
N GLU A 1143 24.75 -28.45 11.57
CA GLU A 1143 25.70 -29.41 10.98
C GLU A 1143 26.49 -28.80 9.82
N ALA A 1144 27.79 -29.10 9.72
CA ALA A 1144 28.66 -28.55 8.68
C ALA A 1144 28.09 -28.78 7.26
N ALA A 1145 27.54 -29.98 7.00
CA ALA A 1145 26.92 -30.37 5.73
C ALA A 1145 25.73 -29.49 5.31
N GLN A 1146 25.06 -28.80 6.24
CA GLN A 1146 23.86 -27.98 5.97
C GLN A 1146 24.21 -26.61 5.33
N ARG A 1147 25.36 -26.50 4.65
CA ARG A 1147 25.87 -25.27 4.01
C ARG A 1147 24.86 -24.63 3.05
N GLY A 1148 24.10 -25.42 2.28
CA GLY A 1148 23.06 -24.91 1.39
C GLY A 1148 21.90 -24.20 2.13
N ALA A 1149 21.53 -24.67 3.33
CA ALA A 1149 20.49 -24.02 4.13
C ALA A 1149 20.95 -22.67 4.69
N ARG A 1150 22.22 -22.57 5.11
CA ARG A 1150 22.85 -21.32 5.56
C ARG A 1150 23.06 -20.35 4.38
N GLY A 1151 23.48 -20.87 3.23
CA GLY A 1151 23.65 -20.10 1.98
C GLY A 1151 22.33 -19.51 1.46
N TRP A 1152 21.23 -20.26 1.54
CA TRP A 1152 19.89 -19.72 1.25
C TRP A 1152 19.51 -18.59 2.22
N ALA A 1153 19.63 -18.82 3.54
CA ALA A 1153 19.21 -17.85 4.55
C ALA A 1153 20.06 -16.57 4.58
N GLY A 1154 21.34 -16.67 4.20
CA GLY A 1154 22.29 -15.55 4.13
C GLY A 1154 22.56 -14.99 2.74
N GLY A 1155 21.90 -15.50 1.69
CA GLY A 1155 22.17 -15.12 0.29
C GLY A 1155 21.59 -13.76 -0.09
N ARG A 1156 20.31 -13.52 0.21
CA ARG A 1156 19.65 -12.21 0.06
C ARG A 1156 19.47 -11.55 1.44
N PRO A 1157 19.56 -10.21 1.56
CA PRO A 1157 19.44 -9.53 2.85
C PRO A 1157 18.04 -9.63 3.47
N ASN A 1158 17.01 -9.85 2.66
CA ASN A 1158 15.58 -9.80 2.98
C ASN A 1158 15.22 -10.54 4.28
N LEU A 1159 15.71 -11.78 4.47
CA LEU A 1159 15.40 -12.61 5.64
C LEU A 1159 16.01 -12.03 6.92
N LEU A 1160 17.32 -11.74 6.90
CA LEU A 1160 18.03 -11.16 8.05
C LEU A 1160 17.51 -9.76 8.39
N ASN A 1161 17.37 -8.91 7.37
CA ASN A 1161 16.88 -7.53 7.47
C ASN A 1161 15.51 -7.47 8.17
N VAL A 1162 14.54 -8.30 7.73
CA VAL A 1162 13.23 -8.32 8.36
C VAL A 1162 13.30 -8.86 9.79
N ALA A 1163 14.10 -9.89 10.07
CA ALA A 1163 14.25 -10.44 11.42
C ALA A 1163 14.80 -9.42 12.43
N ILE A 1164 15.93 -8.75 12.12
CA ILE A 1164 16.55 -7.78 13.03
C ILE A 1164 15.70 -6.51 13.21
N THR A 1165 14.98 -6.07 12.16
CA THR A 1165 14.16 -4.83 12.21
C THR A 1165 12.83 -4.98 12.95
N ARG A 1166 12.58 -6.14 13.60
CA ARG A 1166 11.50 -6.30 14.58
C ARG A 1166 11.92 -5.94 16.01
N ALA A 1167 13.22 -5.90 16.31
CA ALA A 1167 13.73 -5.46 17.61
C ALA A 1167 13.84 -3.94 17.67
N LYS A 1168 13.27 -3.32 18.71
CA LYS A 1168 13.47 -1.91 19.00
C LYS A 1168 14.79 -1.66 19.72
N GLU A 1169 15.16 -2.49 20.69
CA GLU A 1169 16.19 -2.17 21.69
C GLU A 1169 17.33 -3.18 21.82
N SER A 1170 17.09 -4.47 21.53
CA SER A 1170 18.11 -5.52 21.64
C SER A 1170 17.87 -6.72 20.72
N VAL A 1171 18.95 -7.35 20.27
CA VAL A 1171 18.90 -8.60 19.49
C VAL A 1171 19.89 -9.62 20.03
N TYR A 1172 19.42 -10.86 20.19
CA TYR A 1172 20.21 -12.00 20.66
C TYR A 1172 20.19 -13.08 19.59
N VAL A 1173 21.34 -13.31 18.95
CA VAL A 1173 21.48 -14.34 17.92
C VAL A 1173 21.91 -15.64 18.58
N VAL A 1174 21.24 -16.76 18.31
CA VAL A 1174 21.51 -18.06 18.94
C VAL A 1174 21.79 -19.09 17.86
N GLY A 1175 22.96 -19.74 17.96
CA GLY A 1175 23.40 -20.79 17.02
C GLY A 1175 24.88 -20.69 16.69
N ASN A 1176 25.40 -21.71 16.00
CA ASN A 1176 26.84 -21.88 15.73
C ASN A 1176 27.46 -20.70 14.95
N ARG A 1177 28.19 -19.82 15.64
CA ARG A 1177 28.82 -18.60 15.10
C ARG A 1177 29.84 -18.94 14.02
N LYS A 1178 30.65 -19.98 14.25
CA LYS A 1178 31.70 -20.45 13.33
C LYS A 1178 31.16 -20.87 11.97
N LEU A 1179 30.02 -21.56 11.91
CA LEU A 1179 29.39 -22.04 10.66
C LEU A 1179 28.50 -21.01 9.96
N TRP A 1180 28.04 -19.98 10.66
CA TRP A 1180 27.12 -18.97 10.14
C TRP A 1180 27.79 -17.63 9.80
N LYS A 1181 28.87 -17.24 10.48
CA LYS A 1181 29.54 -15.95 10.22
C LYS A 1181 29.99 -15.77 8.76
N GLU A 1182 30.30 -16.86 8.06
CA GLU A 1182 30.72 -16.85 6.65
C GLU A 1182 29.55 -16.78 5.66
N ALA A 1183 28.31 -16.98 6.11
CA ALA A 1183 27.12 -17.12 5.27
C ALA A 1183 26.58 -15.78 4.75
N GLY A 1184 27.26 -15.20 3.76
CA GLY A 1184 26.80 -14.01 3.03
C GLY A 1184 26.57 -12.81 3.95
N VAL A 1185 25.33 -12.31 4.04
CA VAL A 1185 25.00 -11.13 4.86
C VAL A 1185 25.26 -11.32 6.36
N PHE A 1186 25.39 -12.56 6.85
CA PHE A 1186 25.75 -12.86 8.23
C PHE A 1186 27.20 -12.44 8.58
N GLN A 1187 28.06 -12.16 7.59
CA GLN A 1187 29.38 -11.54 7.80
C GLN A 1187 29.31 -10.10 8.35
N VAL A 1188 28.18 -9.42 8.17
CA VAL A 1188 27.92 -8.08 8.75
C VAL A 1188 27.34 -8.21 10.15
N LEU A 1189 26.49 -9.23 10.37
CA LEU A 1189 25.96 -9.58 11.68
C LEU A 1189 27.08 -9.96 12.67
N ASP A 1190 28.02 -10.79 12.24
CA ASP A 1190 29.20 -11.23 13.02
C ASP A 1190 30.17 -10.08 13.36
N ARG A 1191 30.19 -9.00 12.56
CA ARG A 1191 31.06 -7.84 12.76
C ARG A 1191 30.49 -6.81 13.74
N LEU A 1192 29.17 -6.87 13.98
CA LEU A 1192 28.42 -5.88 14.75
C LEU A 1192 27.79 -6.48 16.03
N LEU A 1193 28.18 -7.70 16.43
CA LEU A 1193 27.72 -8.48 17.59
C LEU A 1193 28.81 -9.31 18.29
#